data_AF-A0A1Q7YIK4-F1
#
_entry.id   AF-A0A1Q7YIK4-F1
#
_cell.length_a   1.000
_cell.length_b   1.000
_cell.length_c   1.000
_cell.angle_alpha   90.00
_cell.angle_beta   90.00
_cell.angle_gamma   90.00
#
_symmetry.space_group_name_H-M   'P 1'
#
loop_
_entity.id
_entity.type
_entity.pdbx_description
1 polymer ?
#
loop_
_entity_poly.entity_id
_entity_poly.type
_entity_poly.pdbx_seq_one_letter_code
_entity_poly.pdbx_strand_id
1 'polypeptide(L)'
;MFRLDTLSAPRVPRSKSVAEPNCHQGEFYMRRTILALALIYTIFGWSLPARAYTLQYADSAATIQIKWPTTSITVALSASLSTPPANIKAGSDVVGAARRALARWEQVSNVRFTVTNSSATQVSPSNSGGDGISLITVSANNGGEFSGANDIRTGRTRNFFNPATGGITESDIALNPNISFSTDGTTGTYDVESVLTHEVGHLLGLEHSADLGATMAPFQGQNGYYGAPAVTPRSLSEDDRAGVRTIYGPVAGTSISGTVRDAAGQPVFGAHVWAEDVGNGHVVAGNVTLSNGSYRIDNLPVATYRMIVEPLDGPITAQSIAASGGGYAGLVTNPPPPFRTSEYPTQINLNTTPVVGGINFTITGTPSLNPTWMGLNGQLSTVVAPIDAGKVYTVYVGGTGITQGQIPASGVSITSPYFTVNQASVSFLSFTDPQGNPIPAMSFDATVAPSTPFGDYSIRVQNNSGEIAYLSGVLSVDPGATFLVNTTFTAPPYFTANVIDDPRFFVRQQYLDFLGREPDQGGWDYWTGQITQCGTDAACVSARRREVSAAYFFSDEFQQTGYYIYRLYKSSLGRQPGFNEFNTDRNQVVAGGNLDAAKQSFAESWVSRTAFLQKYPATLGRDQYVDALIASVKQSSNVDLMSHRAELLATYDSGTSLTNKRAITLRKLIEYPEYTQAEFNPAFVLMQYFGYLRRDADTGGYNFWLNILNTKLPNDPSGFRAMVCAFISSSEYQLRFGLITTRRDTDCSAG
;
A
#
# COMPACT_ATOMS: atom_id res chain seq x y z
N MET A 1 -23.29 2.72 -48.11
CA MET A 1 -24.23 2.74 -49.27
C MET A 1 -23.46 3.35 -50.42
N PHE A 2 -23.03 2.61 -51.46
CA PHE A 2 -23.00 1.14 -51.65
C PHE A 2 -21.79 0.52 -50.86
N ARG A 3 -21.21 -0.69 -51.00
CA ARG A 3 -21.57 -1.99 -51.65
C ARG A 3 -21.08 -2.31 -53.09
N LEU A 4 -20.80 -3.61 -53.33
CA LEU A 4 -20.71 -4.36 -54.62
C LEU A 4 -19.48 -4.12 -55.54
N ASP A 5 -18.88 -5.11 -56.23
CA ASP A 5 -18.87 -6.58 -56.03
C ASP A 5 -17.70 -7.28 -56.76
N THR A 6 -17.60 -8.61 -56.61
CA THR A 6 -16.63 -9.56 -57.21
C THR A 6 -16.65 -9.67 -58.75
N LEU A 7 -15.57 -10.21 -59.38
CA LEU A 7 -15.65 -11.47 -60.19
C LEU A 7 -14.34 -11.96 -60.88
N SER A 8 -14.11 -13.29 -60.77
CA SER A 8 -13.51 -14.24 -61.76
C SER A 8 -12.09 -14.07 -62.37
N ALA A 9 -11.42 -15.23 -62.57
CA ALA A 9 -10.20 -15.42 -63.38
C ALA A 9 -10.45 -16.36 -64.59
N PRO A 10 -9.54 -16.46 -65.58
CA PRO A 10 -9.05 -17.82 -65.95
C PRO A 10 -7.63 -17.97 -66.59
N ARG A 11 -6.99 -19.13 -66.29
CA ARG A 11 -6.14 -20.03 -67.15
C ARG A 11 -4.83 -19.56 -67.87
N VAL A 12 -3.68 -19.93 -67.27
CA VAL A 12 -2.66 -20.94 -67.71
C VAL A 12 -2.41 -21.17 -69.23
N PRO A 13 -1.15 -21.04 -69.72
CA PRO A 13 -0.22 -22.19 -69.98
C PRO A 13 1.23 -21.94 -69.46
N ARG A 14 2.08 -22.86 -68.96
CA ARG A 14 2.32 -24.34 -68.98
C ARG A 14 3.36 -24.85 -69.99
N SER A 15 4.58 -25.14 -69.50
CA SER A 15 5.72 -25.87 -70.12
C SER A 15 6.87 -25.87 -69.09
N LYS A 16 7.77 -26.85 -68.86
CA LYS A 16 7.98 -28.31 -69.13
C LYS A 16 8.96 -28.77 -68.01
N SER A 17 8.98 -29.95 -67.37
CA SER A 17 8.57 -31.35 -67.62
C SER A 17 9.63 -32.30 -68.22
N VAL A 18 10.40 -32.98 -67.36
CA VAL A 18 11.07 -34.30 -67.53
C VAL A 18 11.26 -34.90 -66.12
N ALA A 19 11.30 -36.22 -65.86
CA ALA A 19 10.35 -37.32 -66.17
C ALA A 19 10.74 -38.56 -65.33
N GLU A 20 9.77 -39.31 -64.81
CA GLU A 20 9.95 -40.71 -64.35
C GLU A 20 9.40 -41.68 -65.40
N PRO A 21 9.69 -42.99 -65.30
CA PRO A 21 8.56 -43.91 -65.05
C PRO A 21 8.86 -45.24 -64.30
N ASN A 22 7.90 -45.65 -63.46
CA ASN A 22 7.41 -47.04 -63.26
C ASN A 22 8.35 -48.10 -62.62
N CYS A 23 7.86 -49.23 -62.08
CA CYS A 23 6.59 -49.62 -61.41
C CYS A 23 6.73 -51.11 -60.98
N HIS A 24 6.27 -51.52 -59.79
CA HIS A 24 5.40 -52.71 -59.57
C HIS A 24 5.13 -52.99 -58.07
N GLN A 25 4.24 -53.96 -57.79
CA GLN A 25 3.63 -54.28 -56.50
C GLN A 25 4.35 -55.42 -55.75
N GLY A 26 4.08 -55.55 -54.44
CA GLY A 26 4.38 -56.76 -53.67
C GLY A 26 4.20 -56.58 -52.15
N GLU A 27 3.19 -57.23 -51.56
CA GLU A 27 3.07 -57.39 -50.11
C GLU A 27 3.96 -58.55 -49.62
N PHE A 28 4.54 -58.47 -48.41
CA PHE A 28 4.30 -59.43 -47.29
C PHE A 28 5.33 -59.37 -46.13
N TYR A 29 4.83 -59.73 -44.93
CA TYR A 29 5.49 -60.34 -43.76
C TYR A 29 6.68 -59.68 -43.00
N MET A 30 6.43 -59.46 -41.70
CA MET A 30 7.30 -59.69 -40.51
C MET A 30 8.74 -59.10 -40.47
N ARG A 31 9.15 -58.43 -39.38
CA ARG A 31 9.29 -59.03 -38.03
C ARG A 31 9.23 -58.00 -36.89
N ARG A 32 8.64 -58.41 -35.76
CA ARG A 32 8.92 -57.89 -34.42
C ARG A 32 9.98 -58.77 -33.76
N THR A 33 10.99 -58.20 -33.09
CA THR A 33 11.44 -58.61 -31.73
C THR A 33 12.58 -57.74 -31.17
N ILE A 34 12.47 -57.45 -29.87
CA ILE A 34 13.56 -57.26 -28.88
C ILE A 34 14.62 -56.17 -29.16
N LEU A 35 14.51 -55.08 -28.40
CA LEU A 35 15.62 -54.63 -27.54
C LEU A 35 15.04 -53.92 -26.31
N ALA A 36 15.06 -54.60 -25.16
CA ALA A 36 14.61 -54.05 -23.88
C ALA A 36 15.71 -54.30 -22.85
N LEU A 37 16.42 -53.23 -22.45
CA LEU A 37 17.28 -53.11 -21.25
C LEU A 37 18.01 -51.74 -21.26
N ALA A 38 17.26 -50.65 -21.17
CA ALA A 38 17.83 -49.28 -21.12
C ALA A 38 16.88 -48.24 -20.47
N LEU A 39 16.13 -48.62 -19.41
CA LEU A 39 15.23 -47.70 -18.71
C LEU A 39 15.20 -47.93 -17.19
N ILE A 40 16.38 -48.00 -16.57
CA ILE A 40 16.56 -47.87 -15.11
C ILE A 40 17.65 -46.82 -14.88
N TYR A 41 17.28 -45.55 -14.89
CA TYR A 41 17.83 -44.46 -14.07
C TYR A 41 16.90 -43.23 -14.22
N THR A 42 17.09 -42.22 -13.37
CA THR A 42 16.31 -40.96 -13.34
C THR A 42 14.79 -41.12 -13.21
N ILE A 43 14.32 -41.90 -12.21
CA ILE A 43 13.14 -41.43 -11.46
C ILE A 43 13.63 -40.26 -10.59
N PHE A 44 13.59 -39.04 -11.13
CA PHE A 44 13.55 -37.87 -10.27
C PHE A 44 12.20 -37.88 -9.56
N GLY A 45 12.21 -37.90 -8.23
CA GLY A 45 11.00 -37.69 -7.45
C GLY A 45 10.55 -36.24 -7.62
N TRP A 46 9.62 -36.00 -8.54
CA TRP A 46 8.89 -34.73 -8.63
C TRP A 46 7.94 -34.64 -7.44
N SER A 47 8.48 -34.34 -6.26
CA SER A 47 7.69 -33.78 -5.17
C SER A 47 7.05 -32.51 -5.71
N LEU A 48 5.73 -32.52 -5.91
CA LEU A 48 4.99 -31.30 -6.18
C LEU A 48 5.33 -30.31 -5.05
N PRO A 49 5.82 -29.10 -5.36
CA PRO A 49 6.15 -28.14 -4.32
C PRO A 49 4.88 -27.81 -3.53
N ALA A 50 5.07 -27.42 -2.25
CA ALA A 50 4.03 -26.76 -1.46
C ALA A 50 3.32 -25.70 -2.32
N ARG A 51 2.02 -25.51 -2.14
CA ARG A 51 1.33 -24.34 -2.71
C ARG A 51 1.57 -23.13 -1.82
N ALA A 52 1.52 -21.95 -2.44
CA ALA A 52 1.80 -20.72 -1.71
C ALA A 52 0.74 -20.39 -0.67
N TYR A 53 1.16 -19.61 0.32
CA TYR A 53 0.38 -19.14 1.46
C TYR A 53 -0.08 -20.25 2.43
N THR A 54 -0.46 -19.84 3.62
CA THR A 54 -1.15 -20.67 4.59
C THR A 54 -2.57 -20.95 4.06
N LEU A 55 -2.72 -22.07 3.36
CA LEU A 55 -3.98 -22.53 2.78
C LEU A 55 -4.63 -23.61 3.65
N GLN A 56 -5.96 -23.71 3.58
CA GLN A 56 -6.70 -24.85 4.15
C GLN A 56 -6.47 -26.11 3.30
N TYR A 57 -6.27 -27.25 3.95
CA TYR A 57 -6.09 -28.57 3.30
C TYR A 57 -6.91 -29.65 4.00
N ALA A 58 -7.45 -30.59 3.21
CA ALA A 58 -8.17 -31.74 3.75
C ALA A 58 -7.24 -32.88 4.21
N ASP A 59 -5.97 -32.87 3.80
CA ASP A 59 -4.97 -33.91 4.05
C ASP A 59 -3.68 -33.37 4.68
N SER A 60 -3.02 -34.20 5.48
CA SER A 60 -1.74 -33.87 6.14
C SER A 60 -0.53 -33.84 5.20
N ALA A 61 -0.68 -34.28 3.94
CA ALA A 61 0.33 -34.12 2.90
C ALA A 61 0.17 -32.81 2.10
N ALA A 62 -0.82 -31.97 2.42
CA ALA A 62 -1.11 -30.69 1.78
C ALA A 62 -1.30 -30.79 0.25
N THR A 63 -2.03 -31.82 -0.20
CA THR A 63 -2.30 -32.07 -1.63
C THR A 63 -3.73 -31.74 -2.06
N ILE A 64 -4.69 -31.83 -1.13
CA ILE A 64 -6.11 -31.60 -1.32
C ILE A 64 -6.48 -30.24 -0.70
N GLN A 65 -6.25 -29.18 -1.47
CA GLN A 65 -6.58 -27.80 -1.11
C GLN A 65 -8.10 -27.64 -0.88
N ILE A 66 -8.50 -27.13 0.28
CA ILE A 66 -9.90 -26.79 0.58
C ILE A 66 -10.24 -25.46 -0.12
N LYS A 67 -11.27 -25.48 -0.98
CA LYS A 67 -11.76 -24.30 -1.71
C LYS A 67 -13.13 -24.53 -2.34
N TRP A 68 -13.79 -23.46 -2.77
CA TRP A 68 -15.03 -23.56 -3.53
C TRP A 68 -14.78 -24.19 -4.92
N PRO A 69 -15.67 -25.11 -5.38
CA PRO A 69 -15.57 -25.73 -6.70
C PRO A 69 -15.95 -24.77 -7.84
N THR A 70 -16.65 -23.66 -7.52
CA THR A 70 -17.06 -22.60 -8.43
C THR A 70 -16.58 -21.25 -7.93
N THR A 71 -16.29 -20.31 -8.84
CA THR A 71 -15.96 -18.92 -8.45
C THR A 71 -17.20 -18.08 -8.14
N SER A 72 -18.38 -18.48 -8.63
CA SER A 72 -19.66 -17.98 -8.12
C SER A 72 -20.00 -18.66 -6.80
N ILE A 73 -20.19 -17.87 -5.74
CA ILE A 73 -20.48 -18.33 -4.37
C ILE A 73 -21.74 -17.59 -3.88
N THR A 74 -22.68 -18.27 -3.26
CA THR A 74 -23.88 -17.65 -2.66
C THR A 74 -23.68 -17.48 -1.16
N VAL A 75 -23.91 -16.29 -0.63
CA VAL A 75 -23.78 -15.99 0.80
C VAL A 75 -25.03 -15.28 1.29
N ALA A 76 -25.61 -15.76 2.39
CA ALA A 76 -26.81 -15.18 2.99
C ALA A 76 -26.44 -14.26 4.16
N LEU A 77 -27.01 -13.05 4.18
CA LEU A 77 -26.96 -12.19 5.35
C LEU A 77 -28.11 -12.57 6.30
N SER A 78 -27.76 -12.91 7.54
CA SER A 78 -28.74 -13.11 8.61
C SER A 78 -29.53 -11.83 8.89
N ALA A 79 -30.83 -11.97 9.20
CA ALA A 79 -31.66 -10.89 9.74
C ALA A 79 -31.04 -10.18 10.96
N SER A 80 -30.10 -10.83 11.68
CA SER A 80 -29.35 -10.21 12.78
C SER A 80 -28.46 -9.04 12.35
N LEU A 81 -28.02 -8.94 11.09
CA LEU A 81 -27.21 -7.81 10.64
C LEU A 81 -28.05 -6.51 10.50
N SER A 82 -29.33 -6.64 10.19
CA SER A 82 -30.27 -5.51 10.11
C SER A 82 -30.78 -5.04 11.48
N THR A 83 -30.77 -5.94 12.47
CA THR A 83 -31.17 -5.67 13.86
C THR A 83 -30.09 -6.23 14.81
N PRO A 84 -28.90 -5.60 14.86
CA PRO A 84 -27.76 -6.15 15.58
C PRO A 84 -27.95 -6.14 17.11
N PRO A 85 -27.38 -7.11 17.83
CA PRO A 85 -27.40 -7.14 19.29
C PRO A 85 -26.57 -6.00 19.91
N ALA A 86 -26.86 -5.71 21.19
CA ALA A 86 -26.38 -4.52 21.90
C ALA A 86 -24.86 -4.44 22.15
N ASN A 87 -24.10 -5.50 21.88
CA ASN A 87 -22.63 -5.46 21.88
C ASN A 87 -22.07 -4.77 20.62
N ILE A 88 -22.86 -4.65 19.55
CA ILE A 88 -22.55 -3.78 18.41
C ILE A 88 -23.12 -2.38 18.69
N LYS A 89 -22.27 -1.35 18.61
CA LYS A 89 -22.66 0.04 18.85
C LYS A 89 -23.82 0.46 17.96
N ALA A 90 -24.87 1.01 18.57
CA ALA A 90 -26.02 1.59 17.86
C ALA A 90 -25.57 2.64 16.83
N GLY A 91 -26.09 2.53 15.60
CA GLY A 91 -25.66 3.35 14.45
C GLY A 91 -24.60 2.71 13.56
N SER A 92 -24.05 1.54 13.91
CA SER A 92 -23.09 0.82 13.06
C SER A 92 -23.75 0.22 11.81
N ASP A 93 -23.09 0.35 10.66
CA ASP A 93 -23.54 -0.15 9.36
C ASP A 93 -23.05 -1.60 9.13
N VAL A 94 -23.65 -2.55 9.86
CA VAL A 94 -23.25 -3.97 9.81
C VAL A 94 -23.56 -4.61 8.45
N VAL A 95 -24.70 -4.27 7.84
CA VAL A 95 -25.09 -4.79 6.51
C VAL A 95 -24.17 -4.28 5.41
N GLY A 96 -23.79 -3.00 5.44
CA GLY A 96 -22.81 -2.45 4.52
C GLY A 96 -21.42 -3.04 4.76
N ALA A 97 -20.95 -3.12 6.01
CA ALA A 97 -19.67 -3.73 6.38
C ALA A 97 -19.51 -5.14 5.80
N ALA A 98 -20.50 -6.02 5.97
CA ALA A 98 -20.50 -7.36 5.38
C ALA A 98 -20.39 -7.36 3.85
N ARG A 99 -21.04 -6.40 3.18
CA ARG A 99 -20.97 -6.23 1.72
C ARG A 99 -19.61 -5.69 1.26
N ARG A 100 -18.95 -4.82 2.05
CA ARG A 100 -17.61 -4.31 1.71
C ARG A 100 -16.58 -5.42 1.84
N ALA A 101 -16.63 -6.17 2.95
CA ALA A 101 -15.79 -7.34 3.20
C ALA A 101 -15.81 -8.32 2.02
N LEU A 102 -17.01 -8.75 1.60
CA LEU A 102 -17.19 -9.61 0.41
C LEU A 102 -16.59 -8.96 -0.86
N ALA A 103 -16.90 -7.69 -1.13
CA ALA A 103 -16.44 -6.98 -2.33
C ALA A 103 -14.91 -6.77 -2.38
N ARG A 104 -14.20 -6.64 -1.24
CA ARG A 104 -12.73 -6.56 -1.22
C ARG A 104 -12.10 -7.76 -1.91
N TRP A 105 -12.60 -8.96 -1.62
CA TRP A 105 -12.10 -10.20 -2.22
C TRP A 105 -12.51 -10.37 -3.70
N GLU A 106 -13.69 -9.84 -4.10
CA GLU A 106 -14.13 -9.77 -5.50
C GLU A 106 -13.28 -8.84 -6.39
N GLN A 107 -12.67 -7.79 -5.81
CA GLN A 107 -11.81 -6.85 -6.53
C GLN A 107 -10.45 -7.44 -6.90
N VAL A 108 -9.99 -8.48 -6.20
CA VAL A 108 -8.60 -8.98 -6.29
C VAL A 108 -8.48 -10.40 -6.84
N SER A 109 -9.61 -11.11 -6.98
CA SER A 109 -9.73 -12.50 -7.45
C SER A 109 -10.80 -12.63 -8.55
N ASN A 110 -11.01 -13.83 -9.10
CA ASN A 110 -12.14 -14.09 -10.02
C ASN A 110 -13.44 -14.48 -9.31
N VAL A 111 -13.52 -14.38 -7.98
CA VAL A 111 -14.72 -14.73 -7.19
C VAL A 111 -15.86 -13.73 -7.47
N ARG A 112 -17.11 -14.24 -7.45
CA ARG A 112 -18.33 -13.43 -7.48
C ARG A 112 -19.31 -13.88 -6.40
N PHE A 113 -19.70 -12.98 -5.51
CA PHE A 113 -20.62 -13.25 -4.41
C PHE A 113 -22.07 -12.89 -4.78
N THR A 114 -22.96 -13.88 -4.73
CA THR A 114 -24.41 -13.67 -4.82
C THR A 114 -24.96 -13.49 -3.41
N VAL A 115 -25.16 -12.23 -3.01
CA VAL A 115 -25.64 -11.89 -1.66
C VAL A 115 -27.16 -12.04 -1.57
N THR A 116 -27.62 -12.89 -0.65
CA THR A 116 -29.04 -13.10 -0.33
C THR A 116 -29.33 -12.69 1.12
N ASN A 117 -30.59 -12.83 1.58
CA ASN A 117 -30.99 -12.64 2.98
C ASN A 117 -31.55 -13.95 3.53
N SER A 118 -31.31 -14.26 4.81
CA SER A 118 -31.88 -15.40 5.51
C SER A 118 -32.49 -15.02 6.86
N SER A 119 -33.56 -15.72 7.25
CA SER A 119 -34.11 -15.68 8.61
C SER A 119 -33.29 -16.51 9.61
N ALA A 120 -32.33 -17.32 9.15
CA ALA A 120 -31.38 -18.02 9.99
C ALA A 120 -30.56 -17.02 10.83
N THR A 121 -30.25 -17.39 12.07
CA THR A 121 -29.47 -16.57 13.00
C THR A 121 -28.29 -17.31 13.63
N GLN A 122 -28.28 -18.65 13.56
CA GLN A 122 -27.21 -19.50 14.05
C GLN A 122 -26.45 -20.08 12.86
N VAL A 123 -25.15 -20.33 13.04
CA VAL A 123 -24.35 -21.15 12.12
C VAL A 123 -24.76 -22.63 12.20
N SER A 124 -24.49 -23.40 11.15
CA SER A 124 -24.75 -24.83 11.10
C SER A 124 -23.96 -25.61 12.18
N PRO A 125 -24.58 -26.62 12.82
CA PRO A 125 -23.90 -27.47 13.79
C PRO A 125 -22.64 -28.12 13.24
N SER A 126 -21.60 -28.23 14.08
CA SER A 126 -20.29 -28.79 13.72
C SER A 126 -20.28 -30.22 13.17
N ASN A 127 -21.41 -30.94 13.29
CA ASN A 127 -21.59 -32.33 12.93
C ASN A 127 -22.69 -32.59 11.87
N SER A 128 -23.40 -31.56 11.37
CA SER A 128 -24.54 -31.77 10.46
C SER A 128 -24.15 -31.95 8.99
N GLY A 129 -22.94 -31.50 8.59
CA GLY A 129 -22.53 -31.40 7.19
C GLY A 129 -23.04 -30.13 6.48
N GLY A 130 -23.58 -29.18 7.25
CA GLY A 130 -24.23 -27.96 6.77
C GLY A 130 -25.76 -28.02 6.87
N ASP A 131 -26.44 -26.93 6.51
CA ASP A 131 -27.91 -26.85 6.34
C ASP A 131 -28.35 -26.45 4.92
N GLY A 132 -27.38 -26.08 4.07
CA GLY A 132 -27.54 -25.55 2.70
C GLY A 132 -27.31 -24.04 2.58
N ILE A 133 -27.07 -23.32 3.69
CA ILE A 133 -26.98 -21.85 3.74
C ILE A 133 -25.61 -21.43 4.25
N SER A 134 -24.79 -20.81 3.39
CA SER A 134 -23.56 -20.13 3.84
C SER A 134 -23.92 -18.79 4.48
N LEU A 135 -23.95 -18.71 5.81
CA LEU A 135 -24.55 -17.60 6.55
C LEU A 135 -23.49 -16.64 7.14
N ILE A 136 -23.65 -15.34 6.92
CA ILE A 136 -23.03 -14.31 7.78
C ILE A 136 -24.02 -13.92 8.87
N THR A 137 -23.64 -14.07 10.14
CA THR A 137 -24.48 -13.74 11.30
C THR A 137 -23.72 -12.97 12.38
N VAL A 138 -24.43 -12.06 13.06
CA VAL A 138 -23.96 -11.35 14.26
C VAL A 138 -24.83 -11.66 15.48
N SER A 139 -25.67 -12.69 15.41
CA SER A 139 -26.66 -12.98 16.47
C SER A 139 -26.02 -13.48 17.76
N ALA A 140 -26.54 -13.00 18.89
CA ALA A 140 -26.24 -13.51 20.23
C ALA A 140 -26.48 -15.03 20.40
N ASN A 141 -27.31 -15.63 19.54
CA ASN A 141 -27.56 -17.07 19.52
C ASN A 141 -26.29 -17.91 19.24
N ASN A 142 -25.24 -17.32 18.65
CA ASN A 142 -23.97 -18.01 18.36
C ASN A 142 -23.03 -18.06 19.57
N GLY A 143 -23.45 -17.59 20.75
CA GLY A 143 -22.59 -17.53 21.94
C GLY A 143 -21.97 -18.86 22.38
N GLY A 144 -22.48 -20.01 21.92
CA GLY A 144 -21.91 -21.34 22.16
C GLY A 144 -20.76 -21.75 21.22
N GLU A 145 -20.53 -21.01 20.13
CA GLU A 145 -19.37 -21.20 19.24
C GLU A 145 -18.07 -20.63 19.83
N PHE A 146 -18.24 -19.79 20.84
CA PHE A 146 -17.21 -19.09 21.60
C PHE A 146 -17.23 -19.64 23.04
N SER A 147 -16.07 -19.79 23.70
CA SER A 147 -15.97 -20.42 25.03
C SER A 147 -16.35 -19.47 26.19
N GLY A 148 -17.49 -18.79 26.05
CA GLY A 148 -18.00 -17.80 27.00
C GLY A 148 -17.25 -16.47 26.99
N ALA A 149 -17.49 -15.64 28.01
CA ALA A 149 -16.99 -14.26 28.09
C ALA A 149 -15.46 -14.07 28.15
N ASN A 150 -14.70 -15.16 28.32
CA ASN A 150 -13.24 -15.15 28.30
C ASN A 150 -12.66 -15.45 26.91
N ASP A 151 -13.50 -15.77 25.92
CA ASP A 151 -13.07 -16.00 24.54
C ASP A 151 -12.89 -14.67 23.81
N ILE A 152 -11.63 -14.36 23.46
CA ILE A 152 -11.23 -13.10 22.82
C ILE A 152 -11.28 -13.15 21.29
N ARG A 153 -11.61 -14.29 20.67
CA ARG A 153 -11.71 -14.42 19.22
C ARG A 153 -12.81 -13.49 18.69
N THR A 154 -12.53 -12.70 17.67
CA THR A 154 -13.46 -11.66 17.19
C THR A 154 -14.57 -12.23 16.33
N GLY A 155 -14.24 -13.18 15.46
CA GLY A 155 -15.20 -14.00 14.74
C GLY A 155 -14.85 -15.48 14.76
N ARG A 156 -15.60 -16.23 13.96
CA ARG A 156 -15.34 -17.62 13.60
C ARG A 156 -15.94 -17.93 12.24
N THR A 157 -15.13 -18.47 11.35
CA THR A 157 -15.57 -19.14 10.13
C THR A 157 -15.65 -20.66 10.30
N ARG A 158 -16.62 -21.29 9.63
CA ARG A 158 -16.84 -22.74 9.59
C ARG A 158 -17.08 -23.19 8.14
N ASN A 159 -16.04 -23.73 7.51
CA ASN A 159 -16.17 -24.39 6.21
C ASN A 159 -16.63 -25.84 6.37
N PHE A 160 -17.70 -26.22 5.65
CA PHE A 160 -18.07 -27.61 5.38
C PHE A 160 -17.58 -27.96 3.96
N PHE A 161 -16.88 -29.08 3.82
CA PHE A 161 -16.25 -29.47 2.56
C PHE A 161 -16.23 -31.00 2.40
N ASN A 162 -16.10 -31.46 1.16
CA ASN A 162 -15.88 -32.87 0.85
C ASN A 162 -14.39 -33.24 1.07
N PRO A 163 -14.04 -34.11 2.04
CA PRO A 163 -12.63 -34.41 2.35
C PRO A 163 -11.85 -35.09 1.22
N ALA A 164 -12.54 -35.74 0.27
CA ALA A 164 -11.90 -36.40 -0.87
C ALA A 164 -11.56 -35.44 -2.03
N THR A 165 -12.06 -34.20 -2.02
CA THR A 165 -11.84 -33.23 -3.11
C THR A 165 -11.43 -31.83 -2.62
N GLY A 166 -11.58 -31.53 -1.33
CA GLY A 166 -11.44 -30.17 -0.78
C GLY A 166 -12.58 -29.22 -1.17
N GLY A 167 -13.57 -29.67 -1.95
CA GLY A 167 -14.66 -28.84 -2.41
C GLY A 167 -15.54 -28.36 -1.25
N ILE A 168 -15.50 -27.06 -0.94
CA ILE A 168 -16.39 -26.40 0.01
C ILE A 168 -17.83 -26.50 -0.53
N THR A 169 -18.75 -26.88 0.35
CA THR A 169 -20.20 -26.96 0.08
C THR A 169 -20.97 -25.85 0.81
N GLU A 170 -20.46 -25.41 1.95
CA GLU A 170 -21.07 -24.37 2.80
C GLU A 170 -19.99 -23.67 3.64
N SER A 171 -20.15 -22.38 3.91
CA SER A 171 -19.32 -21.65 4.87
C SER A 171 -20.14 -20.68 5.70
N ASP A 172 -20.06 -20.82 7.02
CA ASP A 172 -20.66 -19.87 7.96
C ASP A 172 -19.64 -18.93 8.58
N ILE A 173 -20.08 -17.71 8.89
CA ILE A 173 -19.31 -16.68 9.60
C ILE A 173 -20.17 -16.15 10.76
N ALA A 174 -19.67 -16.27 11.99
CA ALA A 174 -20.25 -15.66 13.18
C ALA A 174 -19.29 -14.64 13.81
N LEU A 175 -19.80 -13.48 14.23
CA LEU A 175 -19.09 -12.59 15.16
C LEU A 175 -19.36 -13.00 16.62
N ASN A 176 -18.35 -12.86 17.49
CA ASN A 176 -18.44 -13.23 18.90
C ASN A 176 -19.38 -12.28 19.68
N PRO A 177 -20.56 -12.73 20.15
CA PRO A 177 -21.53 -11.81 20.77
C PRO A 177 -21.12 -11.33 22.18
N ASN A 178 -20.03 -11.85 22.74
CA ASN A 178 -19.56 -11.51 24.09
C ASN A 178 -18.64 -10.26 24.11
N ILE A 179 -18.22 -9.74 22.95
CA ILE A 179 -17.29 -8.59 22.85
C ILE A 179 -17.91 -7.43 22.06
N SER A 180 -17.40 -6.21 22.31
CA SER A 180 -17.96 -4.98 21.72
C SER A 180 -17.43 -4.68 20.32
N PHE A 181 -18.29 -4.24 19.39
CA PHE A 181 -17.91 -3.82 18.04
C PHE A 181 -18.51 -2.46 17.63
N SER A 182 -17.91 -1.83 16.62
CA SER A 182 -18.58 -0.79 15.81
C SER A 182 -18.07 -0.77 14.37
N THR A 183 -18.64 0.09 13.51
CA THR A 183 -18.12 0.38 12.15
C THR A 183 -17.51 1.79 12.04
N ASP A 184 -17.31 2.48 13.17
CA ASP A 184 -17.04 3.92 13.24
C ASP A 184 -15.80 4.29 14.06
N GLY A 185 -14.89 3.33 14.28
CA GLY A 185 -13.63 3.58 14.98
C GLY A 185 -13.77 3.88 16.48
N THR A 186 -14.90 3.58 17.11
CA THR A 186 -15.15 3.89 18.53
C THR A 186 -14.18 3.14 19.45
N THR A 187 -13.40 3.89 20.24
CA THR A 187 -12.44 3.37 21.22
C THR A 187 -13.01 2.25 22.11
N GLY A 188 -12.27 1.15 22.25
CA GLY A 188 -12.66 -0.02 23.06
C GLY A 188 -13.58 -1.01 22.35
N THR A 189 -13.78 -0.87 21.03
CA THR A 189 -14.51 -1.82 20.18
C THR A 189 -13.61 -2.46 19.13
N TYR A 190 -13.96 -3.63 18.64
CA TYR A 190 -13.39 -4.17 17.39
C TYR A 190 -14.16 -3.63 16.17
N ASP A 191 -13.48 -3.51 15.02
CA ASP A 191 -14.12 -3.01 13.80
C ASP A 191 -14.83 -4.14 13.03
N VAL A 192 -16.17 -4.04 12.87
CA VAL A 192 -17.01 -5.07 12.22
C VAL A 192 -16.54 -5.39 10.80
N GLU A 193 -16.09 -4.39 10.06
CA GLU A 193 -15.69 -4.54 8.65
C GLU A 193 -14.33 -5.23 8.52
N SER A 194 -13.36 -4.87 9.36
CA SER A 194 -12.07 -5.57 9.48
C SER A 194 -12.26 -7.04 9.85
N VAL A 195 -13.08 -7.32 10.87
CA VAL A 195 -13.39 -8.69 11.31
C VAL A 195 -14.03 -9.49 10.18
N LEU A 196 -15.08 -8.96 9.53
CA LEU A 196 -15.74 -9.66 8.43
C LEU A 196 -14.84 -9.83 7.20
N THR A 197 -13.89 -8.93 6.94
CA THR A 197 -12.96 -9.09 5.81
C THR A 197 -12.00 -10.26 6.04
N HIS A 198 -11.49 -10.42 7.27
CA HIS A 198 -10.71 -11.59 7.71
C HIS A 198 -11.51 -12.90 7.58
N GLU A 199 -12.72 -12.95 8.15
CA GLU A 199 -13.55 -14.17 8.10
C GLU A 199 -13.94 -14.57 6.67
N VAL A 200 -14.15 -13.61 5.75
CA VAL A 200 -14.38 -13.94 4.33
C VAL A 200 -13.14 -14.57 3.67
N GLY A 201 -11.92 -14.27 4.13
CA GLY A 201 -10.71 -14.96 3.67
C GLY A 201 -10.69 -16.44 4.07
N HIS A 202 -11.12 -16.76 5.30
CA HIS A 202 -11.35 -18.15 5.71
C HIS A 202 -12.46 -18.84 4.90
N LEU A 203 -13.57 -18.14 4.62
CA LEU A 203 -14.66 -18.65 3.75
C LEU A 203 -14.14 -19.01 2.36
N LEU A 204 -13.09 -18.33 1.90
CA LEU A 204 -12.43 -18.58 0.62
C LEU A 204 -11.37 -19.69 0.66
N GLY A 205 -11.00 -20.21 1.84
CA GLY A 205 -10.04 -21.30 2.01
C GLY A 205 -8.61 -20.87 2.39
N LEU A 206 -8.43 -19.63 2.85
CA LEU A 206 -7.19 -19.17 3.48
C LEU A 206 -7.16 -19.61 4.96
N GLU A 207 -5.96 -19.80 5.50
CA GLU A 207 -5.68 -19.85 6.95
C GLU A 207 -5.06 -18.51 7.39
N HIS A 208 -4.67 -18.40 8.66
CA HIS A 208 -3.98 -17.20 9.16
C HIS A 208 -2.64 -16.96 8.48
N SER A 209 -2.31 -15.71 8.16
CA SER A 209 -0.98 -15.29 7.72
C SER A 209 -0.03 -15.13 8.91
N ALA A 210 1.29 -15.16 8.63
CA ALA A 210 2.34 -14.87 9.60
C ALA A 210 2.84 -13.41 9.52
N ASP A 211 2.44 -12.65 8.50
CA ASP A 211 2.70 -11.22 8.39
C ASP A 211 1.69 -10.41 9.21
N LEU A 212 2.14 -9.48 10.06
CA LEU A 212 1.24 -8.77 10.99
C LEU A 212 0.29 -7.79 10.30
N GLY A 213 0.67 -7.26 9.14
CA GLY A 213 -0.14 -6.32 8.35
C GLY A 213 -1.23 -6.98 7.52
N ALA A 214 -1.17 -8.31 7.34
CA ALA A 214 -2.16 -9.04 6.58
C ALA A 214 -3.55 -8.95 7.22
N THR A 215 -4.60 -8.87 6.39
CA THR A 215 -5.97 -9.02 6.86
C THR A 215 -6.19 -10.40 7.48
N MET A 216 -5.53 -11.44 6.96
CA MET A 216 -5.48 -12.77 7.54
C MET A 216 -4.57 -12.91 8.77
N ALA A 217 -3.98 -11.84 9.33
CA ALA A 217 -3.24 -11.94 10.58
C ALA A 217 -4.14 -12.44 11.73
N PRO A 218 -3.65 -13.35 12.61
CA PRO A 218 -4.46 -14.02 13.64
C PRO A 218 -4.84 -13.12 14.83
N PHE A 219 -4.39 -11.87 14.84
CA PHE A 219 -4.61 -10.91 15.92
C PHE A 219 -5.12 -9.58 15.36
N GLN A 220 -6.22 -9.08 15.92
CA GLN A 220 -6.84 -7.82 15.50
C GLN A 220 -6.77 -6.81 16.65
N GLY A 221 -6.49 -5.55 16.34
CA GLY A 221 -6.50 -4.47 17.34
C GLY A 221 -7.92 -4.04 17.70
N GLN A 222 -8.13 -3.57 18.92
CA GLN A 222 -9.31 -2.74 19.22
C GLN A 222 -9.06 -1.30 18.75
N ASN A 223 -10.13 -0.63 18.34
CA ASN A 223 -10.13 0.80 18.12
C ASN A 223 -9.61 1.53 19.37
N GLY A 224 -8.70 2.50 19.15
CA GLY A 224 -8.04 3.26 20.20
C GLY A 224 -6.70 2.67 20.69
N TYR A 225 -6.29 1.48 20.25
CA TYR A 225 -4.88 1.08 20.38
C TYR A 225 -3.98 2.09 19.65
N TYR A 226 -2.84 2.42 20.26
CA TYR A 226 -1.95 3.49 19.82
C TYR A 226 -2.61 4.89 19.73
N GLY A 227 -3.84 5.06 20.23
CA GLY A 227 -4.64 6.27 20.03
C GLY A 227 -5.28 6.41 18.64
N ALA A 228 -5.33 5.34 17.85
CA ALA A 228 -5.83 5.32 16.47
C ALA A 228 -6.97 4.29 16.27
N PRO A 229 -7.84 4.46 15.26
CA PRO A 229 -8.81 3.42 14.88
C PRO A 229 -8.10 2.22 14.26
N ALA A 230 -8.48 1.00 14.65
CA ALA A 230 -7.85 -0.26 14.22
C ALA A 230 -8.55 -0.80 12.96
N VAL A 231 -8.42 -0.05 11.86
CA VAL A 231 -9.24 -0.23 10.64
C VAL A 231 -8.43 -0.54 9.38
N THR A 232 -7.11 -0.69 9.47
CA THR A 232 -6.27 -1.13 8.32
C THR A 232 -6.70 -2.49 7.75
N PRO A 233 -7.15 -3.51 8.53
CA PRO A 233 -7.61 -4.78 7.97
C PRO A 233 -8.97 -4.71 7.24
N ARG A 234 -9.55 -3.51 7.05
CA ARG A 234 -10.60 -3.29 6.03
C ARG A 234 -10.05 -3.36 4.60
N SER A 235 -8.73 -3.34 4.43
CA SER A 235 -8.04 -3.36 3.15
C SER A 235 -7.08 -4.54 3.09
N LEU A 236 -7.20 -5.35 2.05
CA LEU A 236 -6.30 -6.49 1.83
C LEU A 236 -4.86 -6.02 1.58
N SER A 237 -3.89 -6.60 2.28
CA SER A 237 -2.45 -6.47 2.03
C SER A 237 -2.05 -7.08 0.69
N GLU A 238 -0.76 -7.09 0.33
CA GLU A 238 -0.31 -7.88 -0.83
C GLU A 238 -0.35 -9.39 -0.57
N ASP A 239 -0.06 -9.84 0.66
CA ASP A 239 -0.09 -11.25 1.05
C ASP A 239 -1.48 -11.86 0.88
N ASP A 240 -2.51 -11.21 1.43
CA ASP A 240 -3.92 -11.61 1.28
C ASP A 240 -4.32 -11.76 -0.20
N ARG A 241 -3.89 -10.79 -1.04
CA ARG A 241 -4.20 -10.71 -2.47
C ARG A 241 -3.54 -11.83 -3.24
N ALA A 242 -2.27 -12.09 -2.98
CA ALA A 242 -1.52 -13.13 -3.65
C ALA A 242 -1.96 -14.54 -3.17
N GLY A 243 -2.35 -14.66 -1.90
CA GLY A 243 -3.12 -15.76 -1.31
C GLY A 243 -4.37 -16.12 -2.11
N VAL A 244 -5.37 -15.25 -2.13
CA VAL A 244 -6.65 -15.52 -2.83
C VAL A 244 -6.46 -15.71 -4.34
N ARG A 245 -5.46 -15.05 -4.96
CA ARG A 245 -5.09 -15.27 -6.37
C ARG A 245 -4.51 -16.66 -6.62
N THR A 246 -3.86 -17.26 -5.64
CA THR A 246 -3.38 -18.66 -5.72
C THR A 246 -4.54 -19.66 -5.69
N ILE A 247 -5.68 -19.30 -5.10
CA ILE A 247 -6.89 -20.15 -5.05
C ILE A 247 -7.81 -19.95 -6.29
N TYR A 248 -8.10 -18.69 -6.63
CA TYR A 248 -9.12 -18.28 -7.61
C TYR A 248 -8.66 -17.19 -8.61
N GLY A 249 -7.39 -16.79 -8.62
CA GLY A 249 -6.87 -15.82 -9.59
C GLY A 249 -6.55 -16.44 -10.96
N PRO A 250 -6.22 -15.61 -11.96
CA PRO A 250 -5.44 -16.11 -13.09
C PRO A 250 -4.06 -16.53 -12.58
N VAL A 251 -3.57 -17.71 -12.98
CA VAL A 251 -2.27 -18.23 -12.53
C VAL A 251 -1.14 -17.44 -13.20
N ALA A 252 -0.77 -16.30 -12.61
CA ALA A 252 -0.04 -15.23 -13.27
C ALA A 252 1.49 -15.43 -13.31
N GLY A 253 1.96 -16.66 -13.50
CA GLY A 253 3.32 -17.01 -13.94
C GLY A 253 4.50 -16.73 -12.99
N THR A 254 4.37 -15.85 -12.01
CA THR A 254 5.43 -15.47 -11.07
C THR A 254 5.40 -16.30 -9.79
N SER A 255 6.55 -16.87 -9.40
CA SER A 255 6.66 -17.61 -8.14
C SER A 255 8.11 -17.79 -7.67
N ILE A 256 8.33 -17.79 -6.35
CA ILE A 256 9.60 -18.14 -5.69
C ILE A 256 9.38 -19.43 -4.88
N SER A 257 10.35 -20.35 -4.88
CA SER A 257 10.22 -21.63 -4.16
C SER A 257 11.55 -22.26 -3.73
N GLY A 258 11.50 -23.09 -2.69
CA GLY A 258 12.67 -23.78 -2.17
C GLY A 258 12.39 -24.61 -0.91
N THR A 259 13.41 -24.82 -0.09
CA THR A 259 13.32 -25.55 1.18
C THR A 259 14.08 -24.88 2.31
N VAL A 260 13.59 -25.03 3.54
CA VAL A 260 14.29 -24.67 4.78
C VAL A 260 14.73 -25.94 5.48
N ARG A 261 16.01 -26.01 5.85
CA ARG A 261 16.63 -27.17 6.49
C ARG A 261 17.50 -26.77 7.68
N ASP A 262 17.69 -27.67 8.63
CA ASP A 262 18.63 -27.47 9.73
C ASP A 262 20.09 -27.80 9.32
N ALA A 263 21.03 -27.63 10.26
CA ALA A 263 22.45 -27.97 10.07
C ALA A 263 22.70 -29.46 9.75
N ALA A 264 21.76 -30.36 10.05
CA ALA A 264 21.81 -31.79 9.76
C ALA A 264 21.02 -32.16 8.48
N GLY A 265 20.59 -31.17 7.71
CA GLY A 265 19.82 -31.34 6.47
C GLY A 265 18.36 -31.77 6.67
N GLN A 266 17.88 -31.84 7.90
CA GLN A 266 16.50 -32.24 8.21
C GLN A 266 15.51 -31.16 7.75
N PRO A 267 14.31 -31.55 7.31
CA PRO A 267 13.27 -30.60 6.93
C PRO A 267 12.80 -29.80 8.14
N VAL A 268 12.66 -28.49 7.98
CA VAL A 268 12.15 -27.60 9.03
C VAL A 268 10.69 -27.30 8.75
N PHE A 269 9.81 -27.86 9.57
CA PHE A 269 8.37 -27.58 9.54
C PHE A 269 8.07 -26.29 10.32
N GLY A 270 7.24 -25.39 9.81
CA GLY A 270 6.82 -24.21 10.58
C GLY A 270 7.77 -23.02 10.58
N ALA A 271 8.73 -22.95 9.65
CA ALA A 271 9.52 -21.75 9.42
C ALA A 271 8.71 -20.76 8.56
N HIS A 272 8.62 -19.50 8.99
CA HIS A 272 8.03 -18.45 8.15
C HIS A 272 9.05 -18.01 7.10
N VAL A 273 8.65 -17.94 5.84
CA VAL A 273 9.47 -17.44 4.72
C VAL A 273 8.69 -16.40 3.95
N TRP A 274 9.21 -15.17 3.87
CA TRP A 274 8.53 -14.04 3.22
C TRP A 274 9.40 -13.31 2.20
N ALA A 275 8.72 -12.58 1.32
CA ALA A 275 9.28 -11.83 0.21
C ALA A 275 9.03 -10.33 0.38
N GLU A 276 10.11 -9.55 0.42
CA GLU A 276 10.09 -8.09 0.56
C GLU A 276 10.56 -7.45 -0.75
N ASP A 277 9.78 -6.56 -1.36
CA ASP A 277 10.21 -5.85 -2.57
C ASP A 277 11.24 -4.77 -2.22
N VAL A 278 12.43 -4.88 -2.82
CA VAL A 278 13.58 -4.01 -2.58
C VAL A 278 13.34 -2.57 -3.08
N GLY A 279 12.42 -2.37 -4.03
CA GLY A 279 12.12 -1.05 -4.60
C GLY A 279 11.36 -0.11 -3.66
N ASN A 280 10.53 -0.67 -2.77
CA ASN A 280 9.61 0.06 -1.88
C ASN A 280 9.70 -0.37 -0.41
N GLY A 281 10.26 -1.55 -0.12
CA GLY A 281 10.30 -2.17 1.21
C GLY A 281 8.96 -2.75 1.69
N HIS A 282 8.04 -3.06 0.76
CA HIS A 282 6.78 -3.72 1.09
C HIS A 282 6.98 -5.19 1.43
N VAL A 283 6.26 -5.66 2.44
CA VAL A 283 6.00 -7.10 2.62
C VAL A 283 4.95 -7.50 1.59
N VAL A 284 5.36 -8.31 0.62
CA VAL A 284 4.54 -8.64 -0.54
C VAL A 284 3.80 -9.96 -0.36
N ALA A 285 4.41 -10.92 0.34
CA ALA A 285 3.84 -12.24 0.60
C ALA A 285 4.69 -13.09 1.56
N GLY A 286 4.02 -13.90 2.37
CA GLY A 286 4.59 -14.92 3.23
C GLY A 286 4.14 -16.34 2.89
N ASN A 287 4.85 -17.34 3.40
CA ASN A 287 4.37 -18.71 3.54
C ASN A 287 5.08 -19.42 4.69
N VAL A 288 4.44 -20.43 5.27
CA VAL A 288 5.01 -21.27 6.33
C VAL A 288 5.40 -22.62 5.74
N THR A 289 6.61 -23.11 6.03
CA THR A 289 7.10 -24.37 5.46
C THR A 289 6.25 -25.56 5.87
N LEU A 290 6.01 -26.47 4.93
CA LEU A 290 5.37 -27.77 5.18
C LEU A 290 6.29 -28.73 5.94
N SER A 291 5.74 -29.87 6.39
CA SER A 291 6.46 -30.92 7.12
C SER A 291 7.67 -31.53 6.39
N ASN A 292 7.74 -31.36 5.06
CA ASN A 292 8.89 -31.74 4.22
C ASN A 292 9.94 -30.62 4.06
N GLY A 293 9.78 -29.50 4.77
CA GLY A 293 10.63 -28.32 4.73
C GLY A 293 10.46 -27.44 3.48
N SER A 294 9.54 -27.78 2.56
CA SER A 294 9.33 -27.00 1.33
C SER A 294 8.40 -25.81 1.53
N TYR A 295 8.64 -24.76 0.76
CA TYR A 295 7.78 -23.59 0.66
C TYR A 295 7.70 -23.10 -0.80
N ARG A 296 6.67 -22.30 -1.08
CA ARG A 296 6.43 -21.62 -2.34
C ARG A 296 5.71 -20.30 -2.06
N ILE A 297 5.93 -19.31 -2.90
CA ILE A 297 5.20 -18.04 -2.91
C ILE A 297 4.80 -17.78 -4.37
N ASP A 298 3.52 -17.54 -4.64
CA ASP A 298 2.91 -17.44 -5.98
C ASP A 298 2.25 -16.07 -6.19
N ASN A 299 2.08 -15.65 -7.45
CA ASN A 299 1.41 -14.41 -7.85
C ASN A 299 2.09 -13.11 -7.36
N LEU A 300 3.39 -13.18 -7.05
CA LEU A 300 4.23 -12.01 -6.76
C LEU A 300 4.25 -11.02 -7.95
N PRO A 301 4.17 -9.71 -7.73
CA PRO A 301 4.46 -8.69 -8.74
C PRO A 301 5.83 -8.87 -9.44
N VAL A 302 5.99 -8.15 -10.57
CA VAL A 302 7.28 -8.09 -11.29
C VAL A 302 8.20 -7.09 -10.62
N ALA A 303 9.01 -7.58 -9.67
CA ALA A 303 9.91 -6.78 -8.86
C ALA A 303 11.24 -7.49 -8.56
N THR A 304 12.02 -6.96 -7.61
CA THR A 304 13.26 -7.58 -7.11
C THR A 304 13.13 -7.78 -5.60
N TYR A 305 13.24 -9.02 -5.14
CA TYR A 305 12.88 -9.41 -3.79
C TYR A 305 14.08 -9.71 -2.90
N ARG A 306 14.05 -9.22 -1.66
CA ARG A 306 14.77 -9.82 -0.53
C ARG A 306 13.90 -10.99 -0.03
N MET A 307 14.52 -12.13 0.24
CA MET A 307 13.85 -13.28 0.86
C MET A 307 14.36 -13.44 2.30
N ILE A 308 13.46 -13.62 3.25
CA ILE A 308 13.78 -13.77 4.68
C ILE A 308 13.18 -15.10 5.17
N VAL A 309 13.87 -15.80 6.08
CA VAL A 309 13.30 -16.90 6.88
C VAL A 309 13.41 -16.59 8.37
N GLU A 310 12.35 -16.84 9.14
CA GLU A 310 12.27 -16.56 10.57
C GLU A 310 11.40 -17.59 11.34
N PRO A 311 11.64 -17.78 12.65
CA PRO A 311 10.82 -18.65 13.49
C PRO A 311 9.42 -18.09 13.75
N LEU A 312 8.45 -18.96 13.99
CA LEU A 312 7.14 -18.62 14.54
C LEU A 312 7.19 -18.60 16.09
N ASP A 313 8.05 -17.76 16.66
CA ASP A 313 8.24 -17.59 18.12
C ASP A 313 7.87 -16.19 18.65
N GLY A 314 7.12 -15.42 17.84
CA GLY A 314 6.51 -14.13 18.18
C GLY A 314 6.80 -13.04 17.14
N PRO A 315 5.91 -12.04 16.94
CA PRO A 315 4.60 -11.87 17.56
C PRO A 315 3.60 -12.96 17.16
N ILE A 316 3.72 -13.50 15.94
CA ILE A 316 2.94 -14.65 15.48
C ILE A 316 3.64 -15.94 15.94
N THR A 317 2.85 -16.92 16.38
CA THR A 317 3.37 -18.18 16.94
C THR A 317 2.91 -19.41 16.16
N ALA A 318 3.60 -20.54 16.35
CA ALA A 318 3.16 -21.85 15.86
C ALA A 318 1.70 -22.16 16.23
N GLN A 319 1.24 -21.76 17.42
CA GLN A 319 -0.14 -21.92 17.87
C GLN A 319 -1.13 -20.97 17.17
N SER A 320 -0.66 -19.82 16.67
CA SER A 320 -1.47 -18.88 15.90
C SER A 320 -1.74 -19.37 14.47
N ILE A 321 -0.80 -20.11 13.87
CA ILE A 321 -0.88 -20.64 12.49
C ILE A 321 -1.50 -22.05 12.43
N ALA A 322 -1.44 -22.83 13.51
CA ALA A 322 -1.85 -24.23 13.49
C ALA A 322 -3.35 -24.46 13.24
N ALA A 323 -3.66 -25.02 12.08
CA ALA A 323 -4.99 -25.51 11.72
C ALA A 323 -5.41 -26.74 12.55
N SER A 324 -6.72 -27.03 12.61
CA SER A 324 -7.25 -28.24 13.25
C SER A 324 -7.12 -29.52 12.39
N GLY A 325 -6.71 -29.37 11.13
CA GLY A 325 -6.52 -30.43 10.14
C GLY A 325 -5.50 -30.02 9.08
N GLY A 326 -5.40 -30.80 7.99
CA GLY A 326 -4.54 -30.44 6.86
C GLY A 326 -3.04 -30.41 7.15
N GLY A 327 -2.30 -29.70 6.29
CA GLY A 327 -0.82 -29.64 6.32
C GLY A 327 -0.20 -29.00 7.58
N TYR A 328 -0.97 -28.21 8.34
CA TYR A 328 -0.46 -27.47 9.51
C TYR A 328 -0.90 -28.05 10.86
N ALA A 329 -1.72 -29.12 10.90
CA ALA A 329 -2.20 -29.72 12.16
C ALA A 329 -1.10 -30.25 13.09
N GLY A 330 0.07 -30.61 12.55
CA GLY A 330 1.22 -31.06 13.35
C GLY A 330 1.98 -29.92 14.05
N LEU A 331 1.70 -28.66 13.74
CA LEU A 331 2.60 -27.53 14.02
C LEU A 331 2.75 -27.21 15.53
N VAL A 332 1.73 -27.47 16.34
CA VAL A 332 1.82 -27.33 17.82
C VAL A 332 2.47 -28.55 18.48
N THR A 333 2.32 -29.74 17.89
CA THR A 333 2.82 -31.00 18.46
C THR A 333 4.26 -31.31 18.04
N ASN A 334 4.71 -30.75 16.91
CA ASN A 334 6.05 -30.87 16.36
C ASN A 334 6.50 -29.48 15.83
N PRO A 335 6.64 -28.47 16.71
CA PRO A 335 7.09 -27.13 16.30
C PRO A 335 8.56 -27.17 15.82
N PRO A 336 9.00 -26.18 15.02
CA PRO A 336 10.41 -26.05 14.65
C PRO A 336 11.30 -25.88 15.89
N PRO A 337 12.54 -26.39 15.89
CA PRO A 337 13.52 -26.00 16.88
C PRO A 337 13.82 -24.49 16.76
N PRO A 338 13.97 -23.73 17.86
CA PRO A 338 14.24 -22.29 17.79
C PRO A 338 15.49 -21.96 16.98
N PHE A 339 15.36 -21.08 15.99
CA PHE A 339 16.42 -20.77 15.03
C PHE A 339 16.52 -19.27 14.72
N ARG A 340 17.73 -18.80 14.41
CA ARG A 340 17.99 -17.39 14.05
C ARG A 340 17.42 -17.01 12.68
N THR A 341 16.77 -15.86 12.61
CA THR A 341 16.31 -15.24 11.35
C THR A 341 17.47 -15.05 10.37
N SER A 342 17.21 -15.25 9.07
CA SER A 342 18.23 -15.22 8.02
C SER A 342 17.71 -14.59 6.72
N GLU A 343 18.45 -13.61 6.19
CA GLU A 343 18.26 -13.07 4.83
C GLU A 343 18.94 -14.01 3.81
N TYR A 344 18.27 -14.29 2.68
CA TYR A 344 18.87 -15.06 1.59
C TYR A 344 19.99 -14.23 0.90
N PRO A 345 21.18 -14.79 0.60
CA PRO A 345 22.36 -13.99 0.23
C PRO A 345 22.28 -13.19 -1.08
N THR A 346 21.25 -13.38 -1.91
CA THR A 346 21.10 -12.71 -3.21
C THR A 346 19.65 -12.31 -3.45
N GLN A 347 19.43 -11.09 -3.94
CA GLN A 347 18.08 -10.63 -4.31
C GLN A 347 17.53 -11.41 -5.51
N ILE A 348 16.22 -11.67 -5.53
CA ILE A 348 15.54 -12.49 -6.54
C ILE A 348 14.76 -11.59 -7.50
N ASN A 349 15.17 -11.54 -8.77
CA ASN A 349 14.59 -10.63 -9.77
C ASN A 349 13.59 -11.36 -10.68
N LEU A 350 12.29 -11.09 -10.50
CA LEU A 350 11.22 -11.74 -11.27
C LEU A 350 10.93 -11.06 -12.61
N ASN A 351 11.54 -9.90 -12.90
CA ASN A 351 11.41 -9.21 -14.19
C ASN A 351 12.06 -9.98 -15.35
N THR A 352 13.06 -10.82 -15.06
CA THR A 352 13.78 -11.62 -16.07
C THR A 352 13.39 -13.09 -16.05
N THR A 353 13.07 -13.63 -14.88
CA THR A 353 12.73 -15.05 -14.68
C THR A 353 11.49 -15.15 -13.78
N PRO A 354 10.28 -15.35 -14.33
CA PRO A 354 9.05 -15.35 -13.52
C PRO A 354 9.00 -16.46 -12.46
N VAL A 355 9.44 -17.68 -12.80
CA VAL A 355 9.48 -18.82 -11.88
C VAL A 355 10.92 -19.05 -11.42
N VAL A 356 11.20 -18.78 -10.15
CA VAL A 356 12.50 -19.04 -9.51
C VAL A 356 12.33 -20.16 -8.48
N GLY A 357 13.19 -21.17 -8.56
CA GLY A 357 13.21 -22.32 -7.67
C GLY A 357 14.60 -22.59 -7.11
N GLY A 358 14.67 -23.33 -6.01
CA GLY A 358 15.93 -23.68 -5.35
C GLY A 358 16.47 -22.61 -4.40
N ILE A 359 15.62 -21.67 -3.96
CA ILE A 359 15.96 -20.69 -2.93
C ILE A 359 15.94 -21.40 -1.57
N ASN A 360 17.08 -22.00 -1.21
CA ASN A 360 17.18 -22.89 -0.06
C ASN A 360 17.86 -22.21 1.13
N PHE A 361 17.25 -22.30 2.30
CA PHE A 361 17.81 -21.82 3.56
C PHE A 361 18.37 -22.98 4.38
N THR A 362 19.51 -22.75 5.02
CA THR A 362 20.05 -23.62 6.08
C THR A 362 20.08 -22.83 7.38
N ILE A 363 19.17 -23.14 8.30
CA ILE A 363 18.97 -22.41 9.55
C ILE A 363 19.75 -23.06 10.70
N THR A 364 20.30 -22.23 11.60
CA THR A 364 21.13 -22.72 12.71
C THR A 364 21.04 -21.80 13.93
N GLY A 365 21.25 -22.38 15.13
CA GLY A 365 21.48 -21.66 16.37
C GLY A 365 20.25 -20.97 16.99
N THR A 366 20.13 -21.04 18.31
CA THR A 366 19.02 -20.40 19.06
C THR A 366 19.08 -18.87 18.96
N PRO A 367 17.94 -18.17 18.81
CA PRO A 367 17.88 -16.72 18.96
C PRO A 367 18.37 -16.25 20.32
N SER A 368 19.17 -15.18 20.33
CA SER A 368 19.35 -14.28 21.48
C SER A 368 18.61 -12.96 21.31
N LEU A 369 18.17 -12.67 20.08
CA LEU A 369 17.37 -11.52 19.68
C LEU A 369 16.01 -12.01 19.15
N ASN A 370 14.93 -11.72 19.87
CA ASN A 370 13.55 -11.99 19.45
C ASN A 370 12.65 -10.81 19.88
N PRO A 371 12.35 -9.85 18.97
CA PRO A 371 11.35 -8.82 19.17
C PRO A 371 9.94 -9.40 18.97
N THR A 372 9.13 -9.42 20.03
CA THR A 372 7.75 -9.94 19.98
C THR A 372 6.67 -8.87 20.11
N TRP A 373 7.06 -7.63 20.40
CA TRP A 373 6.15 -6.50 20.60
C TRP A 373 6.58 -5.29 19.75
N MET A 374 5.60 -4.60 19.21
CA MET A 374 5.78 -3.29 18.56
C MET A 374 5.00 -2.22 19.34
N GLY A 375 5.36 -0.95 19.20
CA GLY A 375 4.60 0.12 19.85
C GLY A 375 4.66 1.49 19.19
N LEU A 376 3.67 2.30 19.55
CA LEU A 376 3.54 3.73 19.27
C LEU A 376 2.95 4.41 20.52
N ASN A 377 3.17 5.72 20.67
CA ASN A 377 2.51 6.55 21.69
C ASN A 377 2.60 6.01 23.13
N GLY A 378 3.71 5.34 23.47
CA GLY A 378 3.95 4.78 24.81
C GLY A 378 3.17 3.49 25.12
N GLN A 379 2.67 2.78 24.11
CA GLN A 379 1.98 1.49 24.24
C GLN A 379 2.68 0.41 23.41
N LEU A 380 2.81 -0.80 23.94
CA LEU A 380 3.18 -2.01 23.18
C LEU A 380 1.94 -2.85 22.84
N SER A 381 1.96 -3.53 21.70
CA SER A 381 1.02 -4.59 21.34
C SER A 381 1.63 -5.58 20.33
N THR A 382 0.89 -6.64 20.02
CA THR A 382 1.23 -7.69 19.02
C THR A 382 0.43 -7.54 17.72
N VAL A 383 -0.13 -6.34 17.47
CA VAL A 383 -0.93 -6.00 16.28
C VAL A 383 -0.26 -4.88 15.50
N VAL A 384 -0.47 -4.87 14.18
CA VAL A 384 0.02 -3.84 13.25
C VAL A 384 -0.34 -2.42 13.69
N ALA A 385 0.58 -1.48 13.50
CA ALA A 385 0.32 -0.07 13.75
C ALA A 385 -0.04 0.69 12.46
N PRO A 386 -1.16 1.44 12.44
CA PRO A 386 -1.45 2.40 11.38
C PRO A 386 -0.53 3.62 11.50
N ILE A 387 0.08 4.02 10.38
CA ILE A 387 0.94 5.20 10.27
C ILE A 387 0.62 6.02 9.01
N ASP A 388 0.72 7.35 9.11
CA ASP A 388 0.52 8.28 7.99
C ASP A 388 1.85 8.63 7.30
N ALA A 389 1.82 8.72 5.97
CA ALA A 389 2.91 9.27 5.18
C ALA A 389 3.18 10.75 5.52
N GLY A 390 4.46 11.13 5.69
CA GLY A 390 4.87 12.50 5.99
C GLY A 390 4.79 12.89 7.47
N LYS A 391 4.76 11.92 8.39
CA LYS A 391 4.85 12.12 9.85
C LYS A 391 6.20 11.66 10.40
N VAL A 392 6.43 11.97 11.67
CA VAL A 392 7.47 11.36 12.50
C VAL A 392 6.78 10.66 13.67
N TYR A 393 7.18 9.42 13.97
CA TYR A 393 6.64 8.62 15.06
C TYR A 393 7.78 8.16 15.97
N THR A 394 7.60 8.29 17.29
CA THR A 394 8.43 7.55 18.25
C THR A 394 7.89 6.11 18.29
N VAL A 395 8.61 5.22 17.62
CA VAL A 395 8.32 3.78 17.53
C VAL A 395 8.99 3.06 18.69
N TYR A 396 8.34 2.02 19.20
CA TYR A 396 8.85 1.13 20.23
C TYR A 396 8.96 -0.30 19.69
N VAL A 397 9.97 -1.04 20.16
CA VAL A 397 10.14 -2.47 19.91
C VAL A 397 10.48 -3.14 21.23
N GLY A 398 9.78 -4.21 21.59
CA GLY A 398 9.98 -4.95 22.84
C GLY A 398 10.18 -6.44 22.60
N GLY A 399 10.97 -7.10 23.45
CA GLY A 399 11.23 -8.53 23.36
C GLY A 399 12.61 -8.94 23.88
N THR A 400 12.91 -10.23 23.78
CA THR A 400 14.17 -10.81 24.25
C THR A 400 15.35 -10.25 23.45
N GLY A 401 16.42 -9.87 24.15
CA GLY A 401 17.62 -9.29 23.53
C GLY A 401 17.52 -7.79 23.20
N ILE A 402 16.36 -7.15 23.40
CA ILE A 402 16.18 -5.71 23.18
C ILE A 402 16.71 -4.91 24.39
N THR A 403 18.03 -4.93 24.59
CA THR A 403 18.68 -4.28 25.75
C THR A 403 19.89 -3.41 25.39
N GLN A 404 20.15 -2.42 26.25
CA GLN A 404 21.26 -1.49 26.09
C GLN A 404 22.60 -2.22 26.11
N GLY A 405 23.44 -1.98 25.08
CA GLY A 405 24.74 -2.63 24.94
C GLY A 405 24.71 -3.99 24.23
N GLN A 406 23.53 -4.61 24.06
CA GLN A 406 23.35 -5.70 23.09
C GLN A 406 23.08 -5.18 21.69
N ILE A 407 22.27 -4.13 21.56
CA ILE A 407 21.95 -3.48 20.28
C ILE A 407 22.73 -2.14 20.19
N PRO A 408 23.53 -1.92 19.12
CA PRO A 408 24.06 -0.59 18.80
C PRO A 408 22.95 0.28 18.20
N ALA A 409 23.06 1.62 18.27
CA ALA A 409 22.03 2.51 17.71
C ALA A 409 21.70 2.16 16.24
N SER A 410 22.72 2.10 15.38
CA SER A 410 22.60 1.68 13.97
C SER A 410 22.17 0.22 13.75
N GLY A 411 21.86 -0.53 14.81
CA GLY A 411 21.29 -1.87 14.76
C GLY A 411 19.78 -1.87 14.50
N VAL A 412 19.07 -0.74 14.64
CA VAL A 412 17.65 -0.64 14.30
C VAL A 412 17.42 0.13 12.99
N SER A 413 16.52 -0.41 12.17
CA SER A 413 16.16 0.12 10.86
C SER A 413 14.72 -0.26 10.49
N ILE A 414 14.11 0.50 9.59
CA ILE A 414 12.96 0.05 8.79
C ILE A 414 13.53 -0.23 7.40
N THR A 415 13.15 -1.35 6.78
CA THR A 415 13.80 -1.85 5.54
C THR A 415 13.51 -1.01 4.30
N SER A 416 12.44 -0.24 4.31
CA SER A 416 11.98 0.59 3.20
C SER A 416 12.81 1.87 2.99
N PRO A 417 13.14 2.23 1.74
CA PRO A 417 13.81 3.50 1.41
C PRO A 417 12.96 4.75 1.70
N TYR A 418 11.66 4.59 1.98
CA TYR A 418 10.76 5.69 2.34
C TYR A 418 10.83 6.07 3.83
N PHE A 419 11.62 5.37 4.64
CA PHE A 419 11.73 5.58 6.08
C PHE A 419 13.13 6.03 6.48
N THR A 420 13.23 6.81 7.56
CA THR A 420 14.53 7.21 8.13
C THR A 420 14.45 7.16 9.66
N VAL A 421 15.23 6.27 10.26
CA VAL A 421 15.37 6.16 11.71
C VAL A 421 16.41 7.18 12.20
N ASN A 422 16.00 8.04 13.14
CA ASN A 422 16.90 8.96 13.82
C ASN A 422 17.77 8.20 14.83
N GLN A 423 18.95 7.77 14.41
CA GLN A 423 19.86 6.95 15.24
C GLN A 423 20.32 7.65 16.54
N ALA A 424 20.17 8.97 16.66
CA ALA A 424 20.45 9.72 17.89
C ALA A 424 19.30 9.69 18.92
N SER A 425 18.11 9.21 18.54
CA SER A 425 16.93 9.05 19.41
C SER A 425 16.76 7.64 19.98
N VAL A 426 17.64 6.70 19.62
CA VAL A 426 17.57 5.31 20.09
C VAL A 426 17.79 5.28 21.61
N SER A 427 16.75 4.93 22.35
CA SER A 427 16.75 4.81 23.81
C SER A 427 16.31 3.41 24.25
N PHE A 428 16.70 2.99 25.44
CA PHE A 428 16.31 1.69 26.01
C PHE A 428 15.48 1.90 27.28
N LEU A 429 14.44 1.07 27.43
CA LEU A 429 13.44 1.15 28.48
C LEU A 429 12.89 -0.25 28.81
N SER A 430 11.97 -0.32 29.77
CA SER A 430 11.17 -1.51 30.02
C SER A 430 9.69 -1.12 30.08
N PHE A 431 8.85 -1.93 29.45
CA PHE A 431 7.42 -1.99 29.75
C PHE A 431 7.18 -3.13 30.75
N THR A 432 5.90 -3.37 31.07
CA THR A 432 5.46 -4.49 31.90
C THR A 432 4.31 -5.20 31.18
N ASP A 433 4.31 -6.53 31.18
CA ASP A 433 3.20 -7.32 30.64
C ASP A 433 1.98 -7.32 31.60
N PRO A 434 0.79 -7.82 31.18
CA PRO A 434 -0.39 -7.92 32.04
C PRO A 434 -0.24 -8.82 33.27
N GLN A 435 0.85 -9.59 33.36
CA GLN A 435 1.16 -10.50 34.46
C GLN A 435 2.19 -9.90 35.45
N GLY A 436 2.76 -8.74 35.14
CA GLY A 436 3.73 -8.02 35.98
C GLY A 436 5.21 -8.26 35.61
N ASN A 437 5.51 -8.99 34.54
CA ASN A 437 6.88 -9.25 34.11
C ASN A 437 7.43 -8.07 33.27
N PRO A 438 8.73 -7.72 33.39
CA PRO A 438 9.33 -6.68 32.58
C PRO A 438 9.50 -7.13 31.11
N ILE A 439 9.01 -6.31 30.17
CA ILE A 439 9.30 -6.42 28.74
C ILE A 439 10.44 -5.45 28.43
N PRO A 440 11.70 -5.91 28.24
CA PRO A 440 12.79 -5.06 27.80
C PRO A 440 12.51 -4.55 26.37
N ALA A 441 12.80 -3.27 26.13
CA ALA A 441 12.42 -2.57 24.92
C ALA A 441 13.39 -1.45 24.54
N MET A 442 13.26 -1.00 23.29
CA MET A 442 13.89 0.22 22.77
C MET A 442 12.84 1.15 22.15
N SER A 443 13.15 2.44 22.11
CA SER A 443 12.38 3.46 21.37
C SER A 443 13.28 4.17 20.36
N PHE A 444 12.72 4.62 19.23
CA PHE A 444 13.42 5.45 18.25
C PHE A 444 12.42 6.27 17.42
N ASP A 445 12.82 7.46 16.97
CA ASP A 445 12.01 8.25 16.05
C ASP A 445 12.21 7.78 14.61
N ALA A 446 11.12 7.38 13.96
CA ALA A 446 11.06 7.06 12.54
C ALA A 446 10.35 8.20 11.78
N THR A 447 11.04 8.78 10.80
CA THR A 447 10.43 9.69 9.81
C THR A 447 9.88 8.87 8.65
N VAL A 448 8.61 9.08 8.31
CA VAL A 448 7.91 8.46 7.18
C VAL A 448 7.84 9.47 6.04
N ALA A 449 8.36 9.14 4.86
CA ALA A 449 8.40 10.08 3.74
C ALA A 449 6.98 10.50 3.29
N PRO A 450 6.74 11.76 2.88
CA PRO A 450 5.45 12.17 2.32
C PRO A 450 5.04 11.45 1.02
N SER A 451 5.98 10.78 0.36
CA SER A 451 5.81 9.95 -0.85
C SER A 451 5.67 8.45 -0.58
N THR A 452 5.65 8.02 0.68
CA THR A 452 5.51 6.61 1.07
C THR A 452 4.25 6.00 0.42
N PRO A 453 4.37 4.90 -0.34
CA PRO A 453 3.22 4.21 -0.92
C PRO A 453 2.25 3.66 0.14
N PHE A 454 1.06 3.25 -0.31
CA PHE A 454 0.24 2.29 0.44
C PHE A 454 1.03 1.00 0.63
N GLY A 455 0.98 0.39 1.81
CA GLY A 455 1.48 -0.97 2.06
C GLY A 455 1.98 -1.19 3.48
N ASP A 456 2.49 -2.40 3.70
CA ASP A 456 2.93 -2.89 5.01
C ASP A 456 4.46 -3.05 5.04
N TYR A 457 5.09 -2.61 6.13
CA TYR A 457 6.53 -2.36 6.23
C TYR A 457 7.15 -3.01 7.47
N SER A 458 8.35 -3.56 7.32
CA SER A 458 9.03 -4.34 8.35
C SER A 458 10.06 -3.53 9.15
N ILE A 459 10.11 -3.77 10.46
CA ILE A 459 11.21 -3.29 11.32
C ILE A 459 12.28 -4.38 11.38
N ARG A 460 13.54 -4.02 11.15
CA ARG A 460 14.71 -4.91 11.22
C ARG A 460 15.62 -4.47 12.36
N VAL A 461 15.95 -5.42 13.23
CA VAL A 461 16.82 -5.25 14.39
C VAL A 461 18.06 -6.13 14.25
N GLN A 462 19.21 -5.62 14.66
CA GLN A 462 20.50 -6.33 14.63
C GLN A 462 21.29 -6.05 15.90
N ASN A 463 21.83 -7.10 16.53
CA ASN A 463 22.65 -6.98 17.73
C ASN A 463 24.17 -6.93 17.42
N ASN A 464 24.98 -6.66 18.44
CA ASN A 464 26.44 -6.54 18.33
C ASN A 464 27.18 -7.82 17.89
N SER A 465 26.52 -8.98 17.83
CA SER A 465 27.09 -10.22 17.25
C SER A 465 26.85 -10.36 15.75
N GLY A 466 26.07 -9.45 15.14
CA GLY A 466 25.63 -9.55 13.73
C GLY A 466 24.37 -10.42 13.54
N GLU A 467 23.81 -10.96 14.62
CA GLU A 467 22.51 -11.62 14.62
C GLU A 467 21.38 -10.60 14.35
N ILE A 468 20.43 -11.01 13.52
CA ILE A 468 19.32 -10.20 13.03
C ILE A 468 17.98 -10.80 13.46
N ALA A 469 16.97 -9.95 13.59
CA ALA A 469 15.58 -10.33 13.79
C ALA A 469 14.67 -9.27 13.14
N TYR A 470 13.42 -9.63 12.89
CA TYR A 470 12.46 -8.82 12.16
C TYR A 470 11.12 -8.76 12.89
N LEU A 471 10.32 -7.76 12.55
CA LEU A 471 8.89 -7.70 12.79
C LEU A 471 8.23 -7.49 11.42
N SER A 472 7.71 -8.57 10.81
CA SER A 472 7.21 -8.52 9.44
C SER A 472 5.87 -7.78 9.31
N GLY A 473 5.78 -6.84 8.37
CA GLY A 473 4.54 -6.13 8.01
C GLY A 473 3.95 -5.27 9.14
N VAL A 474 4.77 -4.89 10.11
CA VAL A 474 4.33 -4.40 11.43
C VAL A 474 3.89 -2.92 11.44
N LEU A 475 4.26 -2.15 10.42
CA LEU A 475 3.84 -0.76 10.20
C LEU A 475 3.02 -0.69 8.90
N SER A 476 1.78 -0.19 8.96
CA SER A 476 0.87 -0.16 7.80
C SER A 476 0.48 1.25 7.40
N VAL A 477 0.60 1.57 6.11
CA VAL A 477 0.19 2.85 5.51
C VAL A 477 -1.06 2.61 4.65
N ASP A 478 -2.25 2.87 5.19
CA ASP A 478 -3.52 2.91 4.44
C ASP A 478 -4.25 4.26 4.67
N PRO A 479 -4.09 5.24 3.78
CA PRO A 479 -4.84 6.51 3.83
C PRO A 479 -6.36 6.36 3.61
N GLY A 480 -6.81 5.26 3.01
CA GLY A 480 -8.22 4.97 2.72
C GLY A 480 -8.97 4.37 3.91
N ALA A 481 -8.33 3.50 4.70
CA ALA A 481 -8.95 2.89 5.88
C ALA A 481 -9.46 3.96 6.88
N THR A 482 -8.64 4.96 7.20
CA THR A 482 -9.01 6.05 8.12
C THR A 482 -10.06 6.99 7.54
N PHE A 483 -10.08 7.18 6.22
CA PHE A 483 -11.08 7.99 5.53
C PHE A 483 -12.48 7.38 5.62
N LEU A 484 -12.60 6.07 5.38
CA LEU A 484 -13.87 5.32 5.39
C LEU A 484 -14.57 5.25 6.77
N VAL A 485 -13.91 5.69 7.84
CA VAL A 485 -14.49 5.81 9.19
C VAL A 485 -15.30 7.10 9.35
N ASN A 486 -14.84 8.21 8.77
CA ASN A 486 -15.37 9.56 9.03
C ASN A 486 -16.50 9.99 8.07
N THR A 487 -16.92 9.10 7.18
CA THR A 487 -17.86 9.37 6.08
C THR A 487 -19.08 8.47 6.15
N THR A 488 -20.26 9.04 6.35
CA THR A 488 -21.56 8.34 6.31
C THR A 488 -21.96 7.95 4.89
N PHE A 489 -21.28 6.94 4.33
CA PHE A 489 -21.47 6.50 2.95
C PHE A 489 -22.77 5.72 2.73
N THR A 490 -23.75 6.36 2.10
CA THR A 490 -24.87 5.71 1.39
C THR A 490 -24.52 5.46 -0.08
N ALA A 491 -23.33 4.89 -0.34
CA ALA A 491 -22.83 4.61 -1.68
C ALA A 491 -23.48 3.35 -2.31
N PRO A 492 -23.62 3.30 -3.65
CA PRO A 492 -24.00 2.07 -4.37
C PRO A 492 -22.92 0.97 -4.22
N PRO A 493 -23.23 -0.31 -4.48
CA PRO A 493 -22.36 -1.45 -4.18
C PRO A 493 -21.05 -1.57 -4.99
N TYR A 494 -20.69 -0.54 -5.78
CA TYR A 494 -19.49 -0.53 -6.62
C TYR A 494 -18.34 0.18 -5.90
N PHE A 495 -17.57 -0.59 -5.14
CA PHE A 495 -16.32 -0.13 -4.55
C PHE A 495 -15.29 0.19 -5.65
N THR A 496 -14.60 1.33 -5.51
CA THR A 496 -13.43 1.62 -6.33
C THR A 496 -12.28 0.70 -5.92
N ALA A 497 -11.49 0.23 -6.90
CA ALA A 497 -10.36 -0.67 -6.62
C ALA A 497 -9.14 0.06 -6.01
N ASN A 498 -9.15 1.40 -6.06
CA ASN A 498 -8.25 2.29 -5.36
C ASN A 498 -9.09 3.44 -4.76
N VAL A 499 -8.81 3.88 -3.53
CA VAL A 499 -9.62 4.93 -2.88
C VAL A 499 -9.47 6.29 -3.59
N ILE A 500 -8.38 6.52 -4.34
CA ILE A 500 -8.18 7.77 -5.09
C ILE A 500 -9.19 8.00 -6.22
N ASP A 501 -9.95 6.97 -6.63
CA ASP A 501 -11.07 7.12 -7.56
C ASP A 501 -12.34 7.71 -6.92
N ASP A 502 -12.52 7.58 -5.61
CA ASP A 502 -13.66 8.18 -4.92
C ASP A 502 -13.62 9.72 -5.05
N PRO A 503 -14.71 10.38 -5.49
CA PRO A 503 -14.72 11.82 -5.66
C PRO A 503 -14.41 12.62 -4.40
N ARG A 504 -14.88 12.20 -3.22
CA ARG A 504 -14.62 12.92 -1.95
C ARG A 504 -13.18 12.73 -1.50
N PHE A 505 -12.63 11.52 -1.59
CA PHE A 505 -11.23 11.25 -1.28
C PHE A 505 -10.32 12.04 -2.22
N PHE A 506 -10.56 11.98 -3.53
CA PHE A 506 -9.78 12.69 -4.54
C PHE A 506 -9.72 14.19 -4.27
N VAL A 507 -10.87 14.82 -3.99
CA VAL A 507 -10.99 16.24 -3.66
C VAL A 507 -10.24 16.57 -2.37
N ARG A 508 -10.44 15.81 -1.29
CA ARG A 508 -9.67 15.96 -0.04
C ARG A 508 -8.16 15.88 -0.31
N GLN A 509 -7.73 14.94 -1.16
CA GLN A 509 -6.32 14.79 -1.50
C GLN A 509 -5.77 15.99 -2.28
N GLN A 510 -6.57 16.65 -3.13
CA GLN A 510 -6.13 17.88 -3.81
C GLN A 510 -5.91 19.02 -2.80
N TYR A 511 -6.80 19.16 -1.81
CA TYR A 511 -6.63 20.11 -0.70
C TYR A 511 -5.33 19.84 0.09
N LEU A 512 -5.02 18.58 0.42
CA LEU A 512 -3.79 18.22 1.13
C LEU A 512 -2.52 18.45 0.28
N ASP A 513 -2.51 17.93 -0.96
CA ASP A 513 -1.36 17.98 -1.85
C ASP A 513 -1.02 19.42 -2.28
N PHE A 514 -2.00 20.24 -2.68
CA PHE A 514 -1.78 21.61 -3.16
C PHE A 514 -1.91 22.69 -2.08
N LEU A 515 -2.88 22.61 -1.16
CA LEU A 515 -3.15 23.66 -0.16
C LEU A 515 -2.61 23.34 1.25
N GLY A 516 -2.34 22.07 1.57
CA GLY A 516 -1.68 21.66 2.81
C GLY A 516 -2.59 21.64 4.03
N ARG A 517 -3.91 21.66 3.80
CA ARG A 517 -4.96 21.66 4.82
C ARG A 517 -6.06 20.68 4.44
N GLU A 518 -6.91 20.33 5.41
CA GLU A 518 -8.19 19.69 5.12
C GLU A 518 -9.14 20.68 4.39
N PRO A 519 -10.10 20.16 3.61
CA PRO A 519 -11.16 20.98 3.06
C PRO A 519 -12.10 21.49 4.18
N ASP A 520 -12.64 22.68 3.98
CA ASP A 520 -13.88 23.10 4.63
C ASP A 520 -15.08 22.36 3.98
N GLN A 521 -16.16 22.14 4.74
CA GLN A 521 -17.30 21.32 4.27
C GLN A 521 -17.92 21.84 2.96
N GLY A 522 -18.05 23.17 2.83
CA GLY A 522 -18.65 23.80 1.65
C GLY A 522 -17.81 23.60 0.39
N GLY A 523 -16.50 23.83 0.49
CA GLY A 523 -15.55 23.54 -0.57
C GLY A 523 -15.47 22.04 -0.91
N TRP A 524 -15.50 21.17 0.10
CA TRP A 524 -15.48 19.71 -0.10
C TRP A 524 -16.67 19.25 -0.94
N ASP A 525 -17.89 19.64 -0.56
CA ASP A 525 -19.11 19.25 -1.25
C ASP A 525 -19.23 19.89 -2.64
N TYR A 526 -18.81 21.16 -2.79
CA TYR A 526 -18.80 21.84 -4.10
C TYR A 526 -17.89 21.11 -5.11
N TRP A 527 -16.63 20.87 -4.75
CA TRP A 527 -15.66 20.24 -5.65
C TRP A 527 -15.97 18.75 -5.90
N THR A 528 -16.53 18.06 -4.90
CA THR A 528 -17.10 16.70 -5.07
C THR A 528 -18.23 16.72 -6.09
N GLY A 529 -19.16 17.68 -5.96
CA GLY A 529 -20.29 17.88 -6.87
C GLY A 529 -19.85 18.08 -8.32
N GLN A 530 -18.71 18.74 -8.55
CA GLN A 530 -18.18 18.91 -9.90
C GLN A 530 -17.80 17.59 -10.60
N ILE A 531 -17.53 16.52 -9.84
CA ILE A 531 -17.23 15.19 -10.37
C ILE A 531 -18.49 14.32 -10.37
N THR A 532 -19.27 14.29 -9.28
CA THR A 532 -20.43 13.40 -9.13
C THR A 532 -21.60 13.75 -10.07
N GLN A 533 -21.70 15.00 -10.54
CA GLN A 533 -22.66 15.41 -11.58
C GLN A 533 -22.56 14.62 -12.90
N CYS A 534 -21.43 13.95 -13.16
CA CYS A 534 -21.24 13.08 -14.32
C CYS A 534 -21.95 11.72 -14.21
N GLY A 535 -22.42 11.32 -13.02
CA GLY A 535 -22.98 9.99 -12.79
C GLY A 535 -21.99 8.88 -13.17
N THR A 536 -22.37 8.05 -14.14
CA THR A 536 -21.57 6.92 -14.64
C THR A 536 -20.79 7.21 -15.93
N ASP A 537 -20.81 8.44 -16.46
CA ASP A 537 -20.02 8.82 -17.63
C ASP A 537 -18.53 8.92 -17.28
N ALA A 538 -17.78 7.88 -17.63
CA ALA A 538 -16.34 7.78 -17.38
C ALA A 538 -15.51 8.87 -18.11
N ALA A 539 -15.96 9.37 -19.26
CA ALA A 539 -15.28 10.45 -19.98
C ALA A 539 -15.52 11.80 -19.29
N CYS A 540 -16.75 12.09 -18.87
CA CYS A 540 -17.09 13.24 -18.03
C CYS A 540 -16.31 13.20 -16.71
N VAL A 541 -16.32 12.07 -15.98
CA VAL A 541 -15.56 11.91 -14.71
C VAL A 541 -14.07 12.13 -14.93
N SER A 542 -13.50 11.59 -16.01
CA SER A 542 -12.08 11.77 -16.37
C SER A 542 -11.75 13.25 -16.65
N ALA A 543 -12.61 13.94 -17.43
CA ALA A 543 -12.45 15.37 -17.69
C ALA A 543 -12.59 16.22 -16.43
N ARG A 544 -13.62 15.98 -15.61
CA ARG A 544 -13.87 16.73 -14.37
C ARG A 544 -12.78 16.53 -13.32
N ARG A 545 -12.23 15.32 -13.18
CA ARG A 545 -11.06 15.10 -12.29
C ARG A 545 -9.86 15.95 -12.69
N ARG A 546 -9.56 16.10 -13.99
CA ARG A 546 -8.51 17.01 -14.48
C ARG A 546 -8.83 18.48 -14.18
N GLU A 547 -10.06 18.91 -14.43
CA GLU A 547 -10.47 20.31 -14.21
C GLU A 547 -10.44 20.71 -12.73
N VAL A 548 -11.02 19.87 -11.86
CA VAL A 548 -11.03 20.08 -10.40
C VAL A 548 -9.60 20.09 -9.84
N SER A 549 -8.78 19.11 -10.23
CA SER A 549 -7.39 19.00 -9.78
C SER A 549 -6.54 20.21 -10.21
N ALA A 550 -6.64 20.63 -11.48
CA ALA A 550 -5.96 21.82 -11.97
C ALA A 550 -6.35 23.09 -11.19
N ALA A 551 -7.64 23.26 -10.87
CA ALA A 551 -8.18 24.47 -10.26
C ALA A 551 -7.52 24.84 -8.93
N TYR A 552 -6.96 23.89 -8.18
CA TYR A 552 -6.25 24.17 -6.94
C TYR A 552 -5.01 25.04 -7.16
N PHE A 553 -4.21 24.77 -8.20
CA PHE A 553 -3.05 25.62 -8.52
C PHE A 553 -3.48 27.01 -9.00
N PHE A 554 -4.55 27.09 -9.81
CA PHE A 554 -5.08 28.37 -10.31
C PHE A 554 -5.82 29.19 -9.24
N SER A 555 -6.13 28.62 -8.08
CA SER A 555 -6.85 29.32 -7.01
C SER A 555 -6.06 30.50 -6.42
N ASP A 556 -6.75 31.59 -6.07
CA ASP A 556 -6.14 32.73 -5.36
C ASP A 556 -5.44 32.29 -4.07
N GLU A 557 -5.99 31.28 -3.37
CA GLU A 557 -5.36 30.67 -2.21
C GLU A 557 -3.96 30.15 -2.54
N PHE A 558 -3.78 29.33 -3.59
CA PHE A 558 -2.46 28.83 -3.96
C PHE A 558 -1.54 29.93 -4.53
N GLN A 559 -2.07 30.83 -5.35
CA GLN A 559 -1.32 31.94 -5.95
C GLN A 559 -0.73 32.88 -4.88
N GLN A 560 -1.46 33.08 -3.77
CA GLN A 560 -1.05 33.90 -2.64
C GLN A 560 -0.25 33.14 -1.56
N THR A 561 -0.25 31.80 -1.54
CA THR A 561 0.45 30.97 -0.55
C THR A 561 1.64 30.21 -1.17
N GLY A 562 1.41 29.03 -1.75
CA GLY A 562 2.46 28.18 -2.32
C GLY A 562 3.26 28.89 -3.42
N TYR A 563 2.59 29.57 -4.36
CA TYR A 563 3.31 30.27 -5.43
C TYR A 563 4.09 31.50 -4.91
N TYR A 564 3.65 32.13 -3.81
CA TYR A 564 4.43 33.18 -3.13
C TYR A 564 5.74 32.63 -2.55
N ILE A 565 5.71 31.45 -1.90
CA ILE A 565 6.92 30.77 -1.41
C ILE A 565 7.88 30.44 -2.57
N TYR A 566 7.38 29.82 -3.64
CA TYR A 566 8.19 29.50 -4.83
C TYR A 566 8.90 30.75 -5.39
N ARG A 567 8.15 31.85 -5.52
CA ARG A 567 8.66 33.12 -6.05
C ARG A 567 9.75 33.76 -5.18
N LEU A 568 9.74 33.56 -3.86
CA LEU A 568 10.82 33.99 -2.95
C LEU A 568 12.13 33.22 -3.19
N TYR A 569 12.07 31.89 -3.33
CA TYR A 569 13.24 31.05 -3.65
C TYR A 569 13.88 31.47 -4.98
N LYS A 570 13.08 31.57 -6.04
CA LYS A 570 13.55 31.89 -7.39
C LYS A 570 14.12 33.30 -7.55
N SER A 571 13.46 34.31 -6.98
CA SER A 571 13.92 35.70 -7.11
C SER A 571 15.17 35.97 -6.29
N SER A 572 15.19 35.56 -5.03
CA SER A 572 16.27 35.93 -4.11
C SER A 572 17.43 34.95 -4.15
N LEU A 573 17.21 33.63 -4.02
CA LEU A 573 18.29 32.65 -4.04
C LEU A 573 18.75 32.32 -5.47
N GLY A 574 17.86 32.46 -6.46
CA GLY A 574 18.16 32.19 -7.87
C GLY A 574 17.96 30.73 -8.28
N ARG A 575 17.38 29.91 -7.39
CA ARG A 575 17.10 28.48 -7.58
C ARG A 575 15.66 28.15 -7.22
N GLN A 576 15.20 26.98 -7.62
CA GLN A 576 13.94 26.42 -7.10
C GLN A 576 14.12 25.95 -5.64
N PRO A 577 13.04 25.91 -4.84
CA PRO A 577 13.04 25.16 -3.59
C PRO A 577 13.15 23.67 -3.87
N GLY A 578 13.70 22.91 -2.93
CA GLY A 578 13.44 21.46 -2.84
C GLY A 578 12.06 21.18 -2.23
N PHE A 579 11.54 19.97 -2.41
CA PHE A 579 10.22 19.56 -1.92
C PHE A 579 10.06 19.76 -0.41
N ASN A 580 11.04 19.31 0.38
CA ASN A 580 11.01 19.45 1.84
C ASN A 580 11.07 20.92 2.28
N GLU A 581 11.92 21.74 1.63
CA GLU A 581 11.99 23.19 1.88
C GLU A 581 10.63 23.86 1.64
N PHE A 582 10.03 23.59 0.47
CA PHE A 582 8.73 24.11 0.10
C PHE A 582 7.62 23.67 1.07
N ASN A 583 7.64 22.40 1.48
CA ASN A 583 6.62 21.86 2.38
C ASN A 583 6.75 22.35 3.83
N THR A 584 7.96 22.68 4.29
CA THR A 584 8.18 23.39 5.57
C THR A 584 7.77 24.86 5.51
N ASP A 585 8.03 25.54 4.38
CA ASP A 585 7.81 26.99 4.25
C ASP A 585 6.34 27.37 3.96
N ARG A 586 5.62 26.60 3.13
CA ARG A 586 4.19 26.84 2.85
C ARG A 586 3.32 26.79 4.10
N ASN A 587 3.68 25.95 5.08
CA ASN A 587 2.96 25.80 6.34
C ASN A 587 3.04 27.06 7.23
N GLN A 588 3.92 28.02 6.91
CA GLN A 588 4.04 29.32 7.59
C GLN A 588 3.24 30.44 6.89
N VAL A 589 2.73 30.21 5.67
CA VAL A 589 1.96 31.18 4.87
C VAL A 589 0.70 30.49 4.35
N VAL A 590 -0.28 30.32 5.25
CA VAL A 590 -1.58 29.68 4.98
C VAL A 590 -2.66 30.75 4.82
N ALA A 591 -3.67 30.50 3.98
CA ALA A 591 -4.74 31.47 3.73
C ALA A 591 -5.70 31.65 4.93
N GLY A 592 -6.27 32.85 4.99
CA GLY A 592 -7.13 33.31 6.08
C GLY A 592 -7.00 34.82 6.29
N GLY A 593 -7.73 35.38 7.26
CA GLY A 593 -7.74 36.83 7.51
C GLY A 593 -6.39 37.46 7.87
N ASN A 594 -5.42 36.65 8.33
CA ASN A 594 -4.08 37.10 8.71
C ASN A 594 -3.01 36.91 7.62
N LEU A 595 -3.39 36.54 6.38
CA LEU A 595 -2.44 36.14 5.32
C LEU A 595 -1.36 37.19 5.01
N ASP A 596 -1.69 38.49 5.01
CA ASP A 596 -0.66 39.52 4.77
C ASP A 596 0.37 39.62 5.91
N ALA A 597 -0.09 39.52 7.16
CA ALA A 597 0.78 39.50 8.34
C ALA A 597 1.66 38.22 8.39
N ALA A 598 1.12 37.09 7.92
CA ALA A 598 1.89 35.86 7.73
C ALA A 598 2.95 36.04 6.63
N LYS A 599 2.58 36.58 5.46
CA LYS A 599 3.52 36.95 4.38
C LYS A 599 4.64 37.87 4.88
N GLN A 600 4.30 38.90 5.67
CA GLN A 600 5.28 39.83 6.25
C GLN A 600 6.25 39.13 7.21
N SER A 601 5.71 38.41 8.19
CA SER A 601 6.50 37.68 9.19
C SER A 601 7.44 36.66 8.54
N PHE A 602 6.93 35.93 7.54
CA PHE A 602 7.73 35.01 6.75
C PHE A 602 8.83 35.71 5.95
N ALA A 603 8.54 36.86 5.33
CA ALA A 603 9.54 37.62 4.58
C ALA A 603 10.66 38.20 5.47
N GLU A 604 10.35 38.62 6.70
CA GLU A 604 11.34 39.09 7.67
C GLU A 604 12.22 37.94 8.20
N SER A 605 11.63 36.77 8.45
CA SER A 605 12.37 35.52 8.68
C SER A 605 13.27 35.15 7.49
N TRP A 606 12.72 35.21 6.27
CA TRP A 606 13.39 34.86 5.01
C TRP A 606 14.67 35.67 4.77
N VAL A 607 14.59 37.00 4.85
CA VAL A 607 15.78 37.87 4.63
C VAL A 607 16.81 37.78 5.75
N SER A 608 16.49 37.08 6.85
CA SER A 608 17.38 36.78 7.97
C SER A 608 18.04 35.39 7.86
N ARG A 609 17.67 34.56 6.87
CA ARG A 609 18.24 33.21 6.66
C ARG A 609 19.69 33.28 6.21
N THR A 610 20.52 32.33 6.67
CA THR A 610 21.94 32.23 6.31
C THR A 610 22.20 32.26 4.80
N ALA A 611 21.43 31.48 4.02
CA ALA A 611 21.56 31.44 2.56
C ALA A 611 21.19 32.78 1.88
N PHE A 612 20.27 33.54 2.47
CA PHE A 612 19.93 34.88 1.99
C PHE A 612 21.06 35.86 2.33
N LEU A 613 21.53 35.87 3.58
CA LEU A 613 22.59 36.77 4.04
C LEU A 613 23.96 36.50 3.39
N GLN A 614 24.22 35.27 2.94
CA GLN A 614 25.40 34.95 2.11
C GLN A 614 25.38 35.65 0.75
N LYS A 615 24.20 35.78 0.12
CA LYS A 615 24.04 36.45 -1.19
C LYS A 615 23.77 37.95 -1.07
N TYR A 616 23.17 38.38 0.04
CA TYR A 616 22.86 39.77 0.36
C TYR A 616 23.39 40.15 1.77
N PRO A 617 24.72 40.29 1.96
CA PRO A 617 25.31 40.61 3.26
C PRO A 617 24.70 41.86 3.91
N ALA A 618 24.66 41.93 5.24
CA ALA A 618 24.08 43.08 5.97
C ALA A 618 24.80 44.42 5.69
N THR A 619 26.06 44.36 5.25
CA THR A 619 26.90 45.49 4.81
C THR A 619 26.53 46.06 3.42
N LEU A 620 25.73 45.32 2.65
CA LEU A 620 25.39 45.66 1.26
C LEU A 620 24.29 46.72 1.23
N GLY A 621 24.61 47.88 0.63
CA GLY A 621 23.81 49.11 0.73
C GLY A 621 22.51 49.09 -0.07
N ARG A 622 21.61 50.06 0.19
CA ARG A 622 20.27 50.19 -0.43
C ARG A 622 20.27 49.92 -1.94
N ASP A 623 21.02 50.72 -2.69
CA ASP A 623 21.08 50.65 -4.15
C ASP A 623 21.62 49.30 -4.62
N GLN A 624 22.74 48.86 -4.05
CA GLN A 624 23.33 47.55 -4.33
C GLN A 624 22.36 46.39 -4.06
N TYR A 625 21.50 46.50 -3.04
CA TYR A 625 20.55 45.45 -2.67
C TYR A 625 19.41 45.34 -3.68
N VAL A 626 18.85 46.47 -4.11
CA VAL A 626 17.85 46.51 -5.18
C VAL A 626 18.46 45.98 -6.49
N ASP A 627 19.66 46.45 -6.85
CA ASP A 627 20.35 46.01 -8.07
C ASP A 627 20.68 44.51 -8.06
N ALA A 628 21.14 43.98 -6.91
CA ALA A 628 21.45 42.55 -6.77
C ALA A 628 20.18 41.66 -6.82
N LEU A 629 19.03 42.13 -6.33
CA LEU A 629 17.76 41.42 -6.48
C LEU A 629 17.28 41.42 -7.93
N ILE A 630 17.33 42.57 -8.63
CA ILE A 630 16.95 42.68 -10.05
C ILE A 630 17.87 41.80 -10.90
N ALA A 631 19.19 41.85 -10.66
CA ALA A 631 20.17 41.00 -11.35
C ALA A 631 19.93 39.50 -11.07
N SER A 632 19.52 39.13 -9.85
CA SER A 632 19.18 37.75 -9.50
C SER A 632 17.96 37.24 -10.29
N VAL A 633 16.88 38.03 -10.40
CA VAL A 633 15.72 37.70 -11.27
C VAL A 633 16.13 37.62 -12.74
N LYS A 634 16.96 38.56 -13.22
CA LYS A 634 17.41 38.55 -14.61
C LYS A 634 18.24 37.30 -14.94
N GLN A 635 19.02 36.78 -13.98
CA GLN A 635 19.78 35.55 -14.12
C GLN A 635 18.91 34.28 -13.99
N SER A 636 17.97 34.23 -13.04
CA SER A 636 17.20 33.02 -12.74
C SER A 636 15.97 32.82 -13.63
N SER A 637 15.48 33.90 -14.24
CA SER A 637 14.16 33.97 -14.92
C SER A 637 14.18 34.74 -16.25
N ASN A 638 15.30 35.35 -16.63
CA ASN A 638 15.46 36.23 -17.82
C ASN A 638 14.54 37.47 -17.86
N VAL A 639 13.73 37.73 -16.82
CA VAL A 639 12.92 38.95 -16.70
C VAL A 639 13.81 40.13 -16.33
N ASP A 640 13.64 41.27 -17.00
CA ASP A 640 14.28 42.53 -16.62
C ASP A 640 13.29 43.38 -15.81
N LEU A 641 13.71 43.80 -14.61
CA LEU A 641 12.92 44.64 -13.70
C LEU A 641 13.59 46.01 -13.44
N MET A 642 14.58 46.42 -14.25
CA MET A 642 15.27 47.71 -14.09
C MET A 642 14.34 48.93 -14.21
N SER A 643 13.22 48.81 -14.92
CA SER A 643 12.12 49.79 -14.94
C SER A 643 11.57 50.10 -13.54
N HIS A 644 11.53 49.11 -12.66
CA HIS A 644 11.00 49.21 -11.30
C HIS A 644 12.04 49.61 -10.24
N ARG A 645 13.31 49.82 -10.62
CA ARG A 645 14.40 50.16 -9.69
C ARG A 645 14.03 51.33 -8.78
N ALA A 646 13.45 52.40 -9.32
CA ALA A 646 13.07 53.58 -8.53
C ALA A 646 11.94 53.29 -7.51
N GLU A 647 10.96 52.48 -7.89
CA GLU A 647 9.86 52.05 -7.02
C GLU A 647 10.36 51.13 -5.89
N LEU A 648 11.30 50.22 -6.21
CA LEU A 648 11.94 49.34 -5.23
C LEU A 648 12.84 50.09 -4.24
N LEU A 649 13.52 51.16 -4.66
CA LEU A 649 14.27 52.03 -3.75
C LEU A 649 13.35 52.80 -2.80
N ALA A 650 12.25 53.36 -3.31
CA ALA A 650 11.24 54.02 -2.47
C ALA A 650 10.57 53.02 -1.48
N THR A 651 10.36 51.78 -1.93
CA THR A 651 9.86 50.68 -1.09
C THR A 651 10.89 50.26 -0.02
N TYR A 652 12.19 50.28 -0.34
CA TYR A 652 13.23 50.04 0.66
C TYR A 652 13.28 51.17 1.69
N ASP A 653 13.10 52.43 1.27
CA ASP A 653 13.28 53.54 2.18
C ASP A 653 12.14 53.75 3.19
N SER A 654 10.93 53.25 2.90
CA SER A 654 9.77 53.32 3.79
C SER A 654 9.78 52.33 4.98
N GLY A 655 10.63 51.29 4.95
CA GLY A 655 10.65 50.27 6.00
C GLY A 655 11.30 50.71 7.32
N THR A 656 10.94 50.07 8.42
CA THR A 656 11.24 50.53 9.79
C THR A 656 12.56 50.01 10.37
N SER A 657 13.10 48.90 9.85
CA SER A 657 14.34 48.26 10.28
C SER A 657 15.07 47.65 9.07
N LEU A 658 16.36 47.31 9.17
CA LEU A 658 17.09 46.72 8.04
C LEU A 658 16.42 45.43 7.51
N THR A 659 15.95 44.58 8.42
CA THR A 659 15.18 43.37 8.10
C THR A 659 13.86 43.72 7.39
N ASN A 660 13.08 44.64 7.97
CA ASN A 660 11.80 45.07 7.41
C ASN A 660 11.96 45.71 6.01
N LYS A 661 12.92 46.64 5.84
CA LYS A 661 13.27 47.27 4.55
C LYS A 661 13.59 46.24 3.46
N ARG A 662 14.40 45.24 3.80
CA ARG A 662 14.77 44.15 2.89
C ARG A 662 13.57 43.26 2.56
N ALA A 663 12.76 42.91 3.56
CA ALA A 663 11.57 42.09 3.41
C ALA A 663 10.52 42.76 2.52
N ILE A 664 10.11 44.00 2.79
CA ILE A 664 9.06 44.68 2.01
C ILE A 664 9.48 44.94 0.55
N THR A 665 10.76 45.24 0.31
CA THR A 665 11.33 45.37 -1.04
C THR A 665 11.25 44.04 -1.80
N LEU A 666 11.60 42.93 -1.15
CA LEU A 666 11.52 41.60 -1.74
C LEU A 666 10.07 41.19 -2.01
N ARG A 667 9.15 41.42 -1.04
CA ARG A 667 7.71 41.19 -1.20
C ARG A 667 7.16 41.94 -2.40
N LYS A 668 7.49 43.23 -2.55
CA LYS A 668 7.07 44.05 -3.69
C LYS A 668 7.61 43.52 -5.02
N LEU A 669 8.89 43.16 -5.06
CA LEU A 669 9.56 42.65 -6.27
C LEU A 669 8.92 41.37 -6.81
N ILE A 670 8.53 40.43 -5.95
CA ILE A 670 8.00 39.14 -6.41
C ILE A 670 6.55 39.19 -6.91
N GLU A 671 5.82 40.27 -6.67
CA GLU A 671 4.43 40.44 -7.12
C GLU A 671 4.33 41.24 -8.46
N TYR A 672 5.44 41.59 -9.11
CA TYR A 672 5.42 42.26 -10.43
C TYR A 672 4.90 41.34 -11.55
N PRO A 673 3.95 41.79 -12.41
CA PRO A 673 3.30 40.95 -13.42
C PRO A 673 4.25 40.21 -14.37
N GLU A 674 5.33 40.85 -14.79
CA GLU A 674 6.31 40.31 -15.73
C GLU A 674 7.03 39.10 -15.14
N TYR A 675 7.33 39.15 -13.83
CA TYR A 675 7.95 38.07 -13.09
C TYR A 675 6.94 36.97 -12.73
N THR A 676 5.73 37.32 -12.29
CA THR A 676 4.68 36.34 -11.93
C THR A 676 4.13 35.59 -13.14
N GLN A 677 4.19 36.16 -14.34
CA GLN A 677 3.85 35.45 -15.58
C GLN A 677 5.00 34.55 -16.06
N ALA A 678 6.25 35.02 -16.05
CA ALA A 678 7.40 34.24 -16.51
C ALA A 678 7.66 32.98 -15.68
N GLU A 679 7.45 33.06 -14.35
CA GLU A 679 7.63 31.93 -13.44
C GLU A 679 6.39 31.01 -13.32
N PHE A 680 5.27 31.32 -14.00
CA PHE A 680 4.03 30.56 -13.86
C PHE A 680 4.18 29.11 -14.34
N ASN A 681 4.68 28.91 -15.57
CA ASN A 681 4.94 27.57 -16.12
C ASN A 681 6.00 26.80 -15.30
N PRO A 682 7.19 27.38 -14.98
CA PRO A 682 8.16 26.77 -14.07
C PRO A 682 7.60 26.31 -12.71
N ALA A 683 6.75 27.14 -12.08
CA ALA A 683 6.10 26.79 -10.84
C ALA A 683 5.05 25.69 -11.03
N PHE A 684 4.21 25.78 -12.07
CA PHE A 684 3.19 24.78 -12.36
C PHE A 684 3.81 23.39 -12.48
N VAL A 685 4.88 23.25 -13.27
CA VAL A 685 5.58 21.98 -13.47
C VAL A 685 6.08 21.42 -12.14
N LEU A 686 6.79 22.23 -11.35
CA LEU A 686 7.34 21.79 -10.05
C LEU A 686 6.23 21.38 -9.07
N MET A 687 5.09 22.06 -9.08
CA MET A 687 3.97 21.73 -8.18
C MET A 687 3.24 20.44 -8.55
N GLN A 688 3.35 19.93 -9.78
CA GLN A 688 2.80 18.59 -10.07
C GLN A 688 3.65 17.51 -9.36
N TYR A 689 4.98 17.68 -9.31
CA TYR A 689 5.86 16.81 -8.53
C TYR A 689 5.64 16.96 -7.02
N PHE A 690 5.55 18.19 -6.50
CA PHE A 690 5.38 18.42 -5.06
C PHE A 690 3.98 18.07 -4.54
N GLY A 691 2.95 18.25 -5.38
CA GLY A 691 1.58 17.86 -5.10
C GLY A 691 1.43 16.34 -5.18
N TYR A 692 1.43 15.77 -6.38
CA TYR A 692 1.06 14.37 -6.59
C TYR A 692 2.15 13.38 -6.18
N LEU A 693 3.43 13.66 -6.48
CA LEU A 693 4.52 12.70 -6.30
C LEU A 693 5.26 12.87 -4.97
N ARG A 694 5.02 14.00 -4.28
CA ARG A 694 5.53 14.31 -2.93
C ARG A 694 7.05 14.19 -2.82
N ARG A 695 7.76 14.56 -3.89
CA ARG A 695 9.23 14.50 -4.02
C ARG A 695 9.77 15.61 -4.93
N ASP A 696 11.09 15.71 -5.00
CA ASP A 696 11.77 16.58 -5.97
C ASP A 696 11.53 16.16 -7.43
N ALA A 697 11.50 17.17 -8.30
CA ALA A 697 11.32 16.99 -9.73
C ALA A 697 12.61 16.49 -10.39
N ASP A 698 12.50 15.45 -11.22
CA ASP A 698 13.63 14.99 -12.01
C ASP A 698 13.91 15.95 -13.18
N THR A 699 15.17 16.20 -13.48
CA THR A 699 15.57 17.21 -14.47
C THR A 699 15.12 16.88 -15.90
N GLY A 700 14.87 15.60 -16.21
CA GLY A 700 14.40 15.17 -17.53
C GLY A 700 12.94 15.53 -17.74
N GLY A 701 12.06 14.97 -16.90
CA GLY A 701 10.62 15.20 -16.93
C GLY A 701 10.25 16.66 -16.66
N TYR A 702 10.94 17.35 -15.75
CA TYR A 702 10.75 18.79 -15.52
C TYR A 702 10.97 19.60 -16.82
N ASN A 703 12.10 19.37 -17.50
CA ASN A 703 12.40 20.10 -18.74
C ASN A 703 11.47 19.69 -19.89
N PHE A 704 11.06 18.43 -19.97
CA PHE A 704 10.07 17.93 -20.94
C PHE A 704 8.71 18.66 -20.78
N TRP A 705 8.17 18.69 -19.57
CA TRP A 705 6.89 19.34 -19.28
C TRP A 705 6.95 20.86 -19.42
N LEU A 706 8.03 21.50 -18.96
CA LEU A 706 8.25 22.93 -19.17
C LEU A 706 8.33 23.29 -20.67
N ASN A 707 9.00 22.44 -21.48
CA ASN A 707 9.04 22.62 -22.93
C ASN A 707 7.64 22.48 -23.56
N ILE A 708 6.82 21.52 -23.11
CA ILE A 708 5.42 21.38 -23.57
C ILE A 708 4.60 22.64 -23.27
N LEU A 709 4.63 23.13 -22.03
CA LEU A 709 3.85 24.33 -21.64
C LEU A 709 4.35 25.61 -22.31
N ASN A 710 5.65 25.70 -22.64
CA ASN A 710 6.21 26.86 -23.33
C ASN A 710 5.99 26.81 -24.86
N THR A 711 6.00 25.62 -25.48
CA THR A 711 5.81 25.46 -26.94
C THR A 711 4.35 25.42 -27.37
N LYS A 712 3.43 24.97 -26.50
CA LYS A 712 1.98 25.05 -26.74
C LYS A 712 1.33 26.39 -26.36
N LEU A 713 2.17 27.39 -26.04
CA LEU A 713 1.81 28.76 -25.63
C LEU A 713 1.10 28.87 -24.27
N PRO A 714 1.29 29.99 -23.55
CA PRO A 714 0.67 30.19 -22.24
C PRO A 714 -0.85 30.26 -22.36
N ASN A 715 -1.52 29.64 -21.39
CA ASN A 715 -2.98 29.54 -21.25
C ASN A 715 -3.73 28.60 -22.22
N ASP A 716 -3.07 27.72 -22.99
CA ASP A 716 -3.77 26.58 -23.60
C ASP A 716 -4.24 25.60 -22.52
N PRO A 717 -5.57 25.41 -22.31
CA PRO A 717 -6.06 24.45 -21.33
C PRO A 717 -5.64 23.02 -21.66
N SER A 718 -5.40 22.67 -22.94
CA SER A 718 -4.97 21.32 -23.33
C SER A 718 -3.60 20.96 -22.75
N GLY A 719 -2.65 21.90 -22.75
CA GLY A 719 -1.31 21.70 -22.19
C GLY A 719 -1.32 21.40 -20.70
N PHE A 720 -1.98 22.26 -19.91
CA PHE A 720 -2.11 22.05 -18.46
C PHE A 720 -2.92 20.79 -18.13
N ARG A 721 -4.04 20.53 -18.82
CA ARG A 721 -4.87 19.33 -18.61
C ARG A 721 -4.12 18.05 -18.97
N ALA A 722 -3.29 18.04 -20.01
CA ALA A 722 -2.48 16.89 -20.38
C ALA A 722 -1.41 16.58 -19.31
N MET A 723 -0.74 17.60 -18.77
CA MET A 723 0.21 17.40 -17.67
C MET A 723 -0.48 16.91 -16.39
N VAL A 724 -1.57 17.57 -15.96
CA VAL A 724 -2.37 17.12 -14.80
C VAL A 724 -2.80 15.67 -14.97
N CYS A 725 -3.29 15.32 -16.17
CA CYS A 725 -3.70 13.95 -16.49
C CYS A 725 -2.59 12.93 -16.25
N ALA A 726 -1.42 13.13 -16.87
CA ALA A 726 -0.30 12.19 -16.77
C ALA A 726 0.15 11.97 -15.32
N PHE A 727 0.11 13.01 -14.47
CA PHE A 727 0.43 12.83 -13.05
C PHE A 727 -0.68 12.11 -12.28
N ILE A 728 -1.96 12.49 -12.45
CA ILE A 728 -3.08 11.82 -11.73
C ILE A 728 -3.42 10.42 -12.26
N SER A 729 -2.92 10.04 -13.45
CA SER A 729 -2.99 8.67 -13.99
C SER A 729 -1.68 7.89 -13.88
N SER A 730 -0.61 8.48 -13.36
CA SER A 730 0.65 7.78 -13.09
C SER A 730 0.46 6.68 -12.04
N SER A 731 1.28 5.62 -12.12
CA SER A 731 1.34 4.61 -11.07
C SER A 731 1.85 5.19 -9.75
N GLU A 732 2.83 6.09 -9.81
CA GLU A 732 3.45 6.72 -8.62
C GLU A 732 2.44 7.51 -7.79
N TYR A 733 1.50 8.24 -8.42
CA TYR A 733 0.41 8.89 -7.68
C TYR A 733 -0.60 7.89 -7.11
N GLN A 734 -1.05 6.91 -7.91
CA GLN A 734 -2.10 5.98 -7.49
C GLN A 734 -1.66 5.04 -6.37
N LEU A 735 -0.40 4.59 -6.38
CA LEU A 735 0.15 3.67 -5.39
C LEU A 735 0.34 4.31 -4.00
N ARG A 736 0.24 5.64 -3.86
CA ARG A 736 0.11 6.32 -2.55
C ARG A 736 -1.19 5.94 -1.80
N PHE A 737 -2.18 5.39 -2.49
CA PHE A 737 -3.56 5.23 -1.99
C PHE A 737 -4.14 3.83 -2.16
N GLY A 738 -3.39 2.90 -2.78
CA GLY A 738 -3.81 1.51 -2.93
C GLY A 738 -3.02 0.75 -3.98
N LEU A 739 -2.88 -0.56 -3.74
CA LEU A 739 -2.10 -1.53 -4.53
C LEU A 739 -2.61 -1.79 -5.97
N ILE A 740 -3.61 -1.04 -6.44
CA ILE A 740 -4.19 -1.19 -7.78
C ILE A 740 -4.15 0.17 -8.49
N THR A 741 -3.50 0.21 -9.65
CA THR A 741 -3.61 1.31 -10.61
C THR A 741 -4.86 1.10 -11.47
N THR A 742 -5.83 2.00 -11.39
CA THR A 742 -7.09 1.97 -12.15
C THR A 742 -7.08 2.88 -13.38
N ARG A 743 -6.14 3.82 -13.43
CA ARG A 743 -5.88 4.79 -14.50
C ARG A 743 -4.51 4.56 -15.12
N ARG A 744 -4.35 4.98 -16.38
CA ARG A 744 -3.07 4.95 -17.12
C ARG A 744 -2.93 6.18 -18.02
N ASP A 745 -1.70 6.54 -18.36
CA ASP A 745 -1.38 7.68 -19.24
C ASP A 745 -2.05 7.59 -20.64
N THR A 746 -2.41 6.39 -21.09
CA THR A 746 -3.25 6.18 -22.29
C THR A 746 -4.61 6.86 -22.21
N ASP A 747 -5.16 7.00 -21.00
CA ASP A 747 -6.46 7.60 -20.76
C ASP A 747 -6.42 9.13 -21.00
N CYS A 748 -5.22 9.70 -21.10
CA CYS A 748 -4.94 11.10 -21.39
C CYS A 748 -4.85 11.41 -22.89
N SER A 749 -4.81 10.40 -23.77
CA SER A 749 -4.80 10.61 -25.24
C SER A 749 -6.20 10.69 -25.86
N ALA A 750 -7.26 10.57 -25.06
CA ALA A 750 -8.65 10.70 -25.49
C ALA A 750 -9.27 12.01 -24.96
N GLY A 751 -9.06 13.11 -25.71
CA GLY A 751 -9.58 14.45 -25.39
C GLY A 751 -9.33 15.44 -26.52
#